data_AF-A0A3N7AUD0-F1
#
_entry.id   AF-A0A3N7AUD0-F1
#
_cell.length_a   1.000
_cell.length_b   1.000
_cell.length_c   1.000
_cell.angle_alpha   90.00
_cell.angle_beta   90.00
_cell.angle_gamma   90.00
#
_symmetry.space_group_name_H-M   'P 1'
#
loop_
_entity.id
_entity.type
_entity.pdbx_description
1 polymer ?
#
loop_
_entity_poly.entity_id
_entity_poly.type
_entity_poly.pdbx_seq_one_letter_code
_entity_poly.pdbx_strand_id
1 'polypeptide(L)'
;MHNKTYKRSNLRLDSPGTSKKRHTLHGTILLSWLLVSGGYAQAAVPLEWKNTAYAYEAQHKPLREVLEDFAQTFGTQLQIEGLLEGDVNGKIRANTPQSMLDRLAVEHRFQWYLYNNTLFISTLDQQESARLEVSSETIADLKKALTDIGLLDSRFGWGELPEDGVVLVSGPKRYIEQIKHFSSQRRSPDEKQSVLSYPLKFANAADRHVDYRGEKLSVPGVASILRGLLEPRSSSTLTGLTQRPLPPPAPLTPNTPRLGNPLLGQMLGENSRVDTAPALTPRASVPAGRIRVEADIRNNAVLIYDLPERQTMYRELIAQLDVARKLIEIDAIILDIERTQLHEFGVNWGFQNSRFRGGVNMAPGTSSQLSIENRDRFYADIRALEEKGLATMVSNPSVLTLENQPAVIDFNRTQYLTPGSEYATILPVIVGTSFQVVPRVTTSRGGHQIHLAVDIEDGNFDETNPDPKHLDVRRGKVSTQAVMAEKRSLVVGGFHVTERTDKQKKIPLLGDIPLLGKALFSSSERQNNRRERLFILTPRVIGDQNDPSRYLPQADQAELQAALAPLARRYSPHQPVIKRSDIITTLAHLVSGEVPKAFKAAPMPLGLNTLCNTRDMLALNTERSQWYAGPEYNVAVVVLRNQFNRNVRIDEKECSNSQTLAVTLWPRAWLKPGEEAEVFIAMRPVVKDEHLSVPRPSLISPAQKAMP
;
A
#
# COMPACT_ATOMS: atom_id res chain seq x y z
N MET A 1 -35.99 -28.88 31.87
CA MET A 1 -35.79 -29.96 32.87
C MET A 1 -34.29 -30.07 33.17
N HIS A 2 -33.94 -29.92 34.47
CA HIS A 2 -32.71 -30.32 35.18
C HIS A 2 -31.35 -29.89 34.58
N ASN A 3 -30.69 -28.79 34.98
CA ASN A 3 -30.22 -28.31 36.30
C ASN A 3 -28.93 -28.99 36.80
N LYS A 4 -27.83 -28.22 36.91
CA LYS A 4 -26.73 -28.41 37.89
C LYS A 4 -25.94 -27.10 38.12
N THR A 5 -26.47 -26.34 39.07
CA THR A 5 -25.81 -25.61 40.19
C THR A 5 -24.62 -26.37 40.81
N TYR A 6 -23.59 -25.85 41.51
CA TYR A 6 -23.29 -24.59 42.23
C TYR A 6 -21.80 -24.65 42.70
N LYS A 7 -21.09 -23.52 42.88
CA LYS A 7 -20.57 -23.07 44.20
C LYS A 7 -19.88 -21.70 44.17
N ARG A 8 -20.35 -20.83 45.08
CA ARG A 8 -19.82 -19.53 45.55
C ARG A 8 -19.02 -19.73 46.85
N SER A 9 -18.09 -18.82 47.13
CA SER A 9 -17.71 -18.28 48.47
C SER A 9 -16.44 -17.43 48.34
N ASN A 10 -16.17 -16.34 49.06
CA ASN A 10 -16.94 -15.32 49.77
C ASN A 10 -15.93 -14.20 50.14
N LEU A 11 -16.42 -12.98 50.18
CA LEU A 11 -15.93 -11.73 50.81
C LEU A 11 -14.95 -11.82 52.02
N ARG A 12 -14.01 -10.86 52.09
CA ARG A 12 -13.69 -9.92 53.20
C ARG A 12 -12.47 -9.06 52.77
N LEU A 13 -12.53 -7.72 52.67
CA LEU A 13 -12.47 -6.68 53.72
C LEU A 13 -11.34 -6.91 54.73
N ASP A 14 -10.23 -6.17 54.56
CA ASP A 14 -9.51 -5.48 55.64
C ASP A 14 -8.39 -4.56 55.10
N SER A 15 -8.32 -3.38 55.70
CA SER A 15 -7.25 -2.36 55.76
C SER A 15 -7.20 -1.95 57.25
N PRO A 16 -6.17 -1.29 57.84
CA PRO A 16 -4.96 -0.67 57.29
C PRO A 16 -3.66 -1.04 58.05
N GLY A 17 -2.51 -0.62 57.51
CA GLY A 17 -1.21 -0.71 58.18
C GLY A 17 -0.34 0.52 57.92
N THR A 18 -0.29 1.43 58.89
CA THR A 18 0.51 2.65 58.97
C THR A 18 1.88 2.40 59.63
N SER A 19 2.96 3.10 59.20
CA SER A 19 4.08 3.56 60.07
C SER A 19 5.05 4.44 59.25
N LYS A 20 5.06 5.78 59.39
CA LYS A 20 5.72 6.67 60.38
C LYS A 20 7.22 6.93 60.17
N LYS A 21 7.56 8.21 60.00
CA LYS A 21 8.59 9.01 60.72
C LYS A 21 8.22 10.52 60.52
N ARG A 22 7.59 11.22 61.48
CA ARG A 22 8.14 12.03 62.62
C ARG A 22 9.12 13.13 62.16
N HIS A 23 8.74 14.42 62.10
CA HIS A 23 8.39 15.45 63.11
C HIS A 23 9.60 16.27 63.58
N THR A 24 9.56 17.59 63.33
CA THR A 24 9.84 18.66 64.31
C THR A 24 9.10 19.94 63.89
N LEU A 25 8.55 20.63 64.89
CA LEU A 25 7.66 21.78 64.82
C LEU A 25 8.18 22.85 65.79
N HIS A 26 8.34 24.09 65.34
CA HIS A 26 8.39 25.37 66.08
C HIS A 26 8.52 26.47 65.00
N GLY A 27 7.84 27.63 65.00
CA GLY A 27 6.80 28.20 65.84
C GLY A 27 6.28 29.50 65.17
N THR A 28 4.97 29.71 65.25
CA THR A 28 4.25 30.97 65.57
C THR A 28 4.65 32.34 64.97
N ILE A 29 3.61 33.00 64.41
CA ILE A 29 3.24 34.45 64.43
C ILE A 29 3.61 35.32 63.20
N LEU A 30 2.56 35.67 62.42
CA LEU A 30 2.20 37.00 61.85
C LEU A 30 1.23 36.74 60.67
N LEU A 31 -0.09 36.75 60.90
CA LEU A 31 -1.00 37.91 60.81
C LEU A 31 -1.08 38.53 59.40
N SER A 32 -2.30 38.46 58.84
CA SER A 32 -2.95 39.43 57.93
C SER A 32 -2.31 39.71 56.57
N TRP A 33 -2.94 39.25 55.48
CA TRP A 33 -3.83 40.05 54.60
C TRP A 33 -4.12 39.30 53.29
N LEU A 34 -5.19 39.72 52.60
CA LEU A 34 -5.67 39.30 51.27
C LEU A 34 -6.69 38.14 51.23
N LEU A 35 -7.81 38.37 51.91
CA LEU A 35 -9.11 38.07 51.29
C LEU A 35 -9.33 39.09 50.16
N VAL A 36 -8.88 38.77 48.94
CA VAL A 36 -9.41 39.43 47.75
C VAL A 36 -10.79 38.83 47.52
N SER A 37 -11.81 39.53 47.99
CA SER A 37 -13.17 39.38 47.49
C SER A 37 -13.11 39.61 45.98
N GLY A 38 -13.25 38.53 45.20
CA GLY A 38 -13.43 38.62 43.75
C GLY A 38 -14.66 39.47 43.46
N GLY A 39 -14.43 40.67 42.93
CA GLY A 39 -15.48 41.50 42.36
C GLY A 39 -16.12 40.73 41.21
N TYR A 40 -17.42 40.49 41.31
CA TYR A 40 -18.21 39.95 40.23
C TYR A 40 -18.13 40.91 39.04
N ALA A 41 -17.45 40.49 37.97
CA ALA A 41 -17.53 41.16 36.68
C ALA A 41 -18.94 40.92 36.13
N GLN A 42 -19.78 41.95 36.20
CA GLN A 42 -21.07 42.01 35.54
C GLN A 42 -21.04 43.27 34.67
N ALA A 43 -21.00 43.12 33.34
CA ALA A 43 -21.35 44.22 32.44
C ALA A 43 -22.86 44.20 32.23
N ALA A 44 -23.55 44.50 33.32
CA ALA A 44 -24.95 44.87 33.32
C ALA A 44 -25.05 46.08 34.25
N VAL A 45 -25.94 47.02 33.93
CA VAL A 45 -26.25 48.16 34.80
C VAL A 45 -26.38 47.63 36.23
N PRO A 46 -25.52 48.07 37.18
CA PRO A 46 -25.48 47.54 38.53
C PRO A 46 -26.87 47.52 39.13
N LEU A 47 -27.19 46.51 39.95
CA LEU A 47 -28.52 46.40 40.54
C LEU A 47 -28.91 47.68 41.33
N GLU A 48 -27.91 48.37 41.86
CA GLU A 48 -28.02 49.67 42.53
C GLU A 48 -28.55 50.78 41.62
N TRP A 49 -28.22 50.76 40.33
CA TRP A 49 -28.70 51.75 39.35
C TRP A 49 -30.13 51.49 38.89
N LYS A 50 -30.72 50.33 39.21
CA LYS A 50 -32.09 49.97 38.83
C LYS A 50 -33.13 50.30 39.89
N ASN A 51 -32.71 50.44 41.16
CA ASN A 51 -33.61 50.52 42.30
C ASN A 51 -33.41 51.77 43.19
N THR A 52 -32.51 52.68 42.82
CA THR A 52 -32.27 53.92 43.58
C THR A 52 -32.89 55.11 42.86
N ALA A 53 -33.61 55.98 43.59
CA ALA A 53 -34.05 57.25 43.03
C ALA A 53 -32.89 58.23 43.03
N TYR A 54 -32.66 58.92 41.91
CA TYR A 54 -31.55 59.85 41.76
C TYR A 54 -32.07 61.22 41.31
N ALA A 55 -31.60 62.28 41.98
CA ALA A 55 -31.92 63.65 41.66
C ALA A 55 -30.63 64.46 41.61
N TYR A 56 -30.45 65.20 40.51
CA TYR A 56 -29.30 66.06 40.29
C TYR A 56 -29.78 67.46 39.93
N GLU A 57 -29.17 68.47 40.54
CA GLU A 57 -29.48 69.88 40.29
C GLU A 57 -28.30 70.53 39.56
N ALA A 58 -28.55 71.01 38.35
CA ALA A 58 -27.56 71.70 37.53
C ALA A 58 -27.99 73.16 37.29
N GLN A 59 -27.04 74.10 37.35
CA GLN A 59 -27.25 75.50 37.02
C GLN A 59 -26.26 75.89 35.91
N HIS A 60 -26.67 75.80 34.65
CA HIS A 60 -25.81 76.03 33.47
C HIS A 60 -24.48 75.28 33.54
N LYS A 61 -24.51 74.00 33.96
CA LYS A 61 -23.30 73.17 33.99
C LYS A 61 -23.10 72.48 32.63
N PRO A 62 -21.87 72.39 32.12
CA PRO A 62 -21.61 71.65 30.89
C PRO A 62 -21.92 70.16 31.08
N LEU A 63 -22.51 69.53 30.07
CA LEU A 63 -22.95 68.13 30.13
C LEU A 63 -21.82 67.18 30.55
N ARG A 64 -20.59 67.44 30.12
CA ARG A 64 -19.41 66.66 30.50
C ARG A 64 -19.24 66.60 32.02
N GLU A 65 -19.30 67.73 32.71
CA GLU A 65 -19.16 67.80 34.16
C GLU A 65 -20.30 67.07 34.87
N VAL A 66 -21.52 67.15 34.33
CA VAL A 66 -22.68 66.40 34.87
C VAL A 66 -22.47 64.89 34.76
N LEU A 67 -21.91 64.42 33.65
CA LEU A 67 -21.59 63.01 33.44
C LEU A 67 -20.39 62.55 34.28
N GLU A 68 -19.41 63.42 34.52
CA GLU A 68 -18.29 63.17 35.44
C GLU A 68 -18.77 63.08 36.89
N ASP A 69 -19.59 64.03 37.35
CA ASP A 69 -20.21 64.00 38.68
C ASP A 69 -21.06 62.72 38.88
N PHE A 70 -21.81 62.34 37.84
CA PHE A 70 -22.56 61.08 37.83
C PHE A 70 -21.63 59.87 37.96
N ALA A 71 -20.58 59.79 37.14
CA ALA A 71 -19.65 58.67 37.15
C ALA A 71 -18.91 58.55 38.50
N GLN A 72 -18.53 59.68 39.11
CA GLN A 72 -17.91 59.74 40.43
C GLN A 72 -18.87 59.27 41.53
N THR A 73 -20.13 59.68 41.48
CA THR A 73 -21.16 59.30 42.47
C THR A 73 -21.36 57.77 42.52
N PHE A 74 -21.27 57.11 41.36
CA PHE A 74 -21.46 55.67 41.25
C PHE A 74 -20.16 54.86 41.16
N GLY A 75 -19.00 55.50 41.33
CA GLY A 75 -17.70 54.83 41.31
C GLY A 75 -17.34 54.18 39.96
N THR A 76 -17.88 54.69 38.85
CA THR A 76 -17.56 54.23 37.49
C THR A 76 -16.54 55.15 36.83
N GLN A 77 -15.67 54.60 35.99
CA GLN A 77 -14.78 55.42 35.15
C GLN A 77 -15.56 55.98 33.96
N LEU A 78 -15.32 57.24 33.57
CA LEU A 78 -15.98 57.85 32.42
C LEU A 78 -15.03 57.93 31.21
N GLN A 79 -15.49 57.44 30.06
CA GLN A 79 -14.82 57.64 28.77
C GLN A 79 -15.80 58.22 27.77
N ILE A 80 -15.50 59.43 27.28
CA ILE A 80 -16.31 60.13 26.29
C ILE A 80 -15.58 60.12 24.94
N GLU A 81 -16.27 59.65 23.91
CA GLU A 81 -15.82 59.70 22.52
C GLU A 81 -16.74 60.61 21.70
N GLY A 82 -16.15 61.61 21.05
CA GLY A 82 -16.87 62.64 20.31
C GLY A 82 -16.99 63.96 21.08
N LEU A 83 -17.55 64.97 20.41
CA LEU A 83 -17.73 66.31 20.98
C LEU A 83 -19.15 66.42 21.55
N LEU A 84 -19.29 66.30 22.87
CA LEU A 84 -20.56 66.53 23.56
C LEU A 84 -20.74 68.04 23.79
N GLU A 85 -21.62 68.66 23.01
CA GLU A 85 -22.02 70.05 23.18
C GLU A 85 -23.37 70.16 23.89
N GLY A 86 -23.47 71.01 24.90
CA GLY A 86 -24.71 71.30 25.60
C GLY A 86 -24.51 71.57 27.08
N ASP A 87 -25.32 72.50 27.60
CA ASP A 87 -25.42 72.80 29.02
C ASP A 87 -26.69 72.19 29.59
N VAL A 88 -26.57 71.64 30.80
CA VAL A 88 -27.69 71.10 31.55
C VAL A 88 -28.15 72.14 32.56
N ASN A 89 -29.43 72.51 32.50
CA ASN A 89 -30.01 73.50 33.39
C ASN A 89 -31.32 72.99 34.01
N GLY A 90 -31.41 73.03 35.33
CA GLY A 90 -32.59 72.64 36.10
C GLY A 90 -32.39 71.41 36.99
N LYS A 91 -33.48 71.02 37.68
CA LYS A 91 -33.53 69.83 38.56
C LYS A 91 -33.95 68.61 37.74
N ILE A 92 -33.02 67.70 37.47
CA ILE A 92 -33.31 66.42 36.84
C ILE A 92 -33.69 65.43 37.93
N ARG A 93 -34.95 65.00 37.91
CA ARG A 93 -35.45 63.89 38.74
C ARG A 93 -35.65 62.66 37.87
N ALA A 94 -35.02 61.56 38.26
CA ALA A 94 -35.19 60.27 37.63
C ALA A 94 -35.50 59.19 38.67
N ASN A 95 -36.37 58.26 38.29
CA ASN A 95 -36.72 57.12 39.15
C ASN A 95 -35.54 56.16 39.31
N THR A 96 -34.59 56.19 38.37
CA THR A 96 -33.37 55.38 38.36
C THR A 96 -32.20 56.16 37.72
N PRO A 97 -30.94 55.94 38.15
CA PRO A 97 -29.75 56.46 37.49
C PRO A 97 -29.71 56.15 35.99
N GLN A 98 -30.15 54.95 35.60
CA GLN A 98 -30.28 54.57 34.20
C GLN A 98 -31.27 55.48 33.44
N SER A 99 -32.43 55.78 34.03
CA SER A 99 -33.42 56.68 33.43
C SER A 99 -32.90 58.11 33.27
N MET A 100 -31.99 58.57 34.14
CA MET A 100 -31.34 59.87 33.97
C MET A 100 -30.40 59.86 32.77
N LEU A 101 -29.53 58.85 32.66
CA LEU A 101 -28.63 58.70 31.51
C LEU A 101 -29.41 58.55 30.20
N ASP A 102 -30.49 57.76 30.18
CA ASP A 102 -31.33 57.58 29.00
C ASP A 102 -32.04 58.89 28.60
N ARG A 103 -32.48 59.70 29.57
CA ARG A 103 -33.07 61.03 29.28
C ARG A 103 -32.02 61.99 28.71
N LEU A 104 -30.86 62.08 29.35
CA LEU A 104 -29.74 62.91 28.87
C LEU A 104 -29.25 62.47 27.49
N ALA A 105 -29.20 61.16 27.24
CA ALA A 105 -28.82 60.56 25.98
C ALA A 105 -29.76 60.99 24.84
N VAL A 106 -31.07 61.02 25.09
CA VAL A 106 -32.08 61.47 24.12
C VAL A 106 -32.00 62.98 23.91
N GLU A 107 -31.84 63.76 24.98
CA GLU A 107 -31.80 65.22 24.92
C GLU A 107 -30.54 65.75 24.21
N HIS A 108 -29.38 65.18 24.53
CA HIS A 108 -28.07 65.61 24.02
C HIS A 108 -27.49 64.67 22.95
N ARG A 109 -28.30 63.75 22.41
CA ARG A 109 -27.96 62.91 21.24
C ARG A 109 -26.67 62.09 21.39
N PHE A 110 -26.54 61.38 22.50
CA PHE A 110 -25.44 60.42 22.70
C PHE A 110 -25.98 59.01 23.00
N GLN A 111 -25.12 58.02 22.80
CA GLN A 111 -25.34 56.63 23.20
C GLN A 111 -24.36 56.29 24.32
N TRP A 112 -24.74 55.35 25.18
CA TRP A 112 -23.88 54.95 26.29
C TRP A 112 -23.96 53.44 26.53
N TYR A 113 -22.86 52.85 26.98
CA TYR A 113 -22.82 51.47 27.46
C TYR A 113 -21.82 51.33 28.60
N LEU A 114 -22.03 50.32 29.45
CA LEU A 114 -21.18 50.06 30.60
C LEU A 114 -20.45 48.74 30.38
N TYR A 115 -19.12 48.78 30.38
CA TYR A 115 -18.29 47.58 30.29
C TYR A 115 -17.09 47.70 31.22
N ASN A 116 -16.81 46.64 31.99
CA ASN A 116 -15.68 46.59 32.92
C ASN A 116 -15.60 47.79 33.90
N ASN A 117 -16.75 48.19 34.47
CA ASN A 117 -16.86 49.32 35.40
C ASN A 117 -16.49 50.71 34.80
N THR A 118 -16.46 50.79 33.47
CA THR A 118 -16.25 52.02 32.70
C THR A 118 -17.52 52.34 31.91
N LEU A 119 -18.05 53.54 32.11
CA LEU A 119 -19.14 54.13 31.36
C LEU A 119 -18.57 54.77 30.09
N PHE A 120 -18.87 54.15 28.96
CA PHE A 120 -18.52 54.65 27.64
C PHE A 120 -19.69 55.46 27.11
N ILE A 121 -19.41 56.69 26.68
CA ILE A 121 -20.37 57.59 26.05
C ILE A 121 -19.83 57.95 24.69
N SER A 122 -20.65 57.73 23.66
CA SER A 122 -20.30 58.04 22.28
C SER A 122 -21.42 58.87 21.66
N THR A 123 -21.06 59.91 20.92
CA THR A 123 -22.05 60.70 20.17
C THR A 123 -22.68 59.88 19.04
N LEU A 124 -23.89 60.26 18.60
CA LEU A 124 -24.61 59.50 17.56
C LEU A 124 -23.88 59.44 16.20
N ASP A 125 -22.98 60.39 15.90
CA ASP A 125 -22.16 60.38 14.68
C ASP A 125 -21.09 59.26 14.68
N GLN A 126 -20.77 58.69 15.83
CA GLN A 126 -19.81 57.59 15.98
C GLN A 126 -20.46 56.20 15.87
N GLN A 127 -21.72 56.13 15.43
CA GLN A 127 -22.40 54.87 15.19
C GLN A 127 -21.92 54.25 13.86
N GLU A 128 -21.34 53.06 13.93
CA GLU A 128 -20.86 52.30 12.78
C GLU A 128 -21.58 50.94 12.70
N SER A 129 -21.46 50.27 11.55
CA SER A 129 -21.86 48.88 11.38
C SER A 129 -20.71 48.09 10.79
N ALA A 130 -20.39 46.95 11.40
CA ALA A 130 -19.28 46.10 10.96
C ALA A 130 -19.75 44.67 10.68
N ARG A 131 -19.16 44.10 9.63
CA ARG A 131 -19.27 42.70 9.27
C ARG A 131 -18.16 41.91 9.97
N LEU A 132 -18.53 40.88 10.73
CA LEU A 132 -17.62 39.94 11.39
C LEU A 132 -17.79 38.56 10.75
N GLU A 133 -16.71 38.02 10.20
CA GLU A 133 -16.69 36.67 9.66
C GLU A 133 -16.42 35.67 10.80
N VAL A 134 -17.31 34.71 11.02
CA VAL A 134 -17.23 33.74 12.12
C VAL A 134 -17.69 32.40 11.59
N SER A 135 -17.07 31.29 12.00
CA SER A 135 -17.54 29.96 11.57
C SER A 135 -18.99 29.76 11.99
N SER A 136 -19.82 29.20 11.10
CA SER A 136 -21.28 29.06 11.29
C SER A 136 -21.64 28.33 12.60
N GLU A 137 -20.82 27.37 13.02
CA GLU A 137 -20.99 26.61 14.27
C GLU A 137 -20.70 27.42 15.55
N THR A 138 -19.91 28.50 15.47
CA THR A 138 -19.48 29.27 16.65
C THR A 138 -20.24 30.57 16.87
N ILE A 139 -21.17 30.93 15.97
CA ILE A 139 -21.97 32.17 16.07
C ILE A 139 -22.83 32.17 17.36
N ALA A 140 -23.51 31.07 17.64
CA ALA A 140 -24.35 30.93 18.83
C ALA A 140 -23.53 31.00 20.13
N ASP A 141 -22.37 30.35 20.15
CA ASP A 141 -21.45 30.36 21.29
C ASP A 141 -20.82 31.74 21.50
N LEU A 142 -20.51 32.45 20.41
CA LEU A 142 -20.00 33.82 20.47
C LEU A 142 -21.04 34.75 21.06
N LYS A 143 -22.29 34.69 20.59
CA LYS A 143 -23.39 35.50 21.14
C LYS A 143 -23.60 35.22 22.62
N LYS A 144 -23.61 33.95 23.01
CA LYS A 144 -23.77 33.55 24.41
C LYS A 144 -22.62 34.06 25.28
N ALA A 145 -21.37 33.88 24.84
CA ALA A 145 -20.20 34.37 25.56
C ALA A 145 -20.19 35.90 25.69
N LEU A 146 -20.53 36.64 24.62
CA LEU A 146 -20.67 38.10 24.64
C LEU A 146 -21.80 38.56 25.58
N THR A 147 -22.87 37.78 25.70
CA THR A 147 -23.97 38.03 26.64
C THR A 147 -23.53 37.74 28.08
N ASP A 148 -22.81 36.65 28.32
CA ASP A 148 -22.34 36.22 29.64
C ASP A 148 -21.30 37.18 30.22
N ILE A 149 -20.41 37.72 29.38
CA ILE A 149 -19.49 38.80 29.80
C ILE A 149 -20.17 40.17 29.89
N GLY A 150 -21.43 40.27 29.45
CA GLY A 150 -22.25 41.49 29.45
C GLY A 150 -21.79 42.57 28.45
N LEU A 151 -20.95 42.20 27.48
CA LEU A 151 -20.56 43.13 26.42
C LEU A 151 -21.68 43.31 25.41
N LEU A 152 -22.60 42.35 25.23
CA LEU A 152 -23.73 42.47 24.31
C LEU A 152 -24.88 43.27 24.94
N ASP A 153 -25.15 44.48 24.43
CA ASP A 153 -26.31 45.29 24.82
C ASP A 153 -27.43 45.17 23.78
N SER A 154 -28.67 44.93 24.24
CA SER A 154 -29.86 44.83 23.38
C SER A 154 -30.20 46.11 22.61
N ARG A 155 -29.68 47.27 23.05
CA ARG A 155 -29.86 48.56 22.36
C ARG A 155 -29.04 48.67 21.09
N PHE A 156 -28.04 47.81 20.92
CA PHE A 156 -27.18 47.75 19.74
C PHE A 156 -27.62 46.62 18.80
N GLY A 157 -27.41 46.81 17.50
CA GLY A 157 -27.88 45.88 16.48
C GLY A 157 -27.01 44.62 16.40
N TRP A 158 -27.65 43.45 16.43
CA TRP A 158 -27.02 42.15 16.19
C TRP A 158 -27.81 41.35 15.16
N GLY A 159 -27.23 41.14 13.98
CA GLY A 159 -27.80 40.35 12.89
C GLY A 159 -26.95 39.13 12.57
N GLU A 160 -27.59 37.97 12.38
CA GLU A 160 -26.91 36.71 12.09
C GLU A 160 -27.26 36.25 10.67
N LEU A 161 -26.24 35.91 9.88
CA LEU A 161 -26.37 35.23 8.59
C LEU A 161 -25.63 33.88 8.71
N PRO A 162 -26.29 32.82 9.22
CA PRO A 162 -25.65 31.55 9.54
C PRO A 162 -25.10 30.83 8.31
N GLU A 163 -25.82 30.91 7.19
CA GLU A 163 -25.45 30.27 5.91
C GLU A 163 -24.13 30.83 5.34
N ASP A 164 -23.87 32.12 5.58
CA ASP A 164 -22.67 32.81 5.09
C ASP A 164 -21.54 32.88 6.13
N GLY A 165 -21.77 32.41 7.36
CA GLY A 165 -20.79 32.52 8.45
C GLY A 165 -20.51 33.98 8.83
N VAL A 166 -21.54 34.83 8.83
CA VAL A 166 -21.39 36.28 8.99
C VAL A 166 -22.28 36.79 10.09
N VAL A 167 -21.72 37.65 10.94
CA VAL A 167 -22.45 38.43 11.92
C VAL A 167 -22.32 39.91 11.59
N LEU A 168 -23.46 40.61 11.56
CA LEU A 168 -23.53 42.06 11.43
C LEU A 168 -23.73 42.66 12.82
N VAL A 169 -22.79 43.52 13.23
CA VAL A 169 -22.85 44.22 14.52
C VAL A 169 -22.93 45.72 14.26
N SER A 170 -23.90 46.39 14.89
CA SER A 170 -24.11 47.84 14.79
C SER A 170 -24.07 48.47 16.16
N GLY A 171 -23.30 49.55 16.32
CA GLY A 171 -23.14 50.25 17.60
C GLY A 171 -22.02 51.29 17.56
N PRO A 172 -21.63 51.84 18.71
CA PRO A 172 -20.51 52.75 18.81
C PRO A 172 -19.22 52.12 18.28
N LYS A 173 -18.36 52.92 17.62
CA LYS A 173 -17.09 52.44 17.07
C LYS A 173 -16.26 51.61 18.05
N ARG A 174 -16.11 52.08 19.29
CA ARG A 174 -15.33 51.39 20.33
C ARG A 174 -15.91 50.05 20.75
N TYR A 175 -17.24 49.98 20.81
CA TYR A 175 -17.97 48.74 21.09
C TYR A 175 -17.67 47.67 20.02
N ILE A 176 -17.68 48.07 18.75
CA ILE A 176 -17.34 47.19 17.63
C ILE A 176 -15.88 46.74 17.68
N GLU A 177 -14.93 47.64 18.02
CA GLU A 177 -13.52 47.29 18.19
C GLU A 177 -13.30 46.24 19.28
N GLN A 178 -13.98 46.38 20.42
CA GLN A 178 -13.91 45.40 21.52
C GLN A 178 -14.43 44.02 21.10
N ILE A 179 -15.54 43.98 20.36
CA ILE A 179 -16.08 42.72 19.82
C ILE A 179 -15.14 42.10 18.77
N LYS A 180 -14.56 42.92 17.89
CA LYS A 180 -13.53 42.48 16.91
C LYS A 180 -12.32 41.87 17.62
N HIS A 181 -11.84 42.51 18.69
CA HIS A 181 -10.72 42.00 19.46
C HIS A 181 -11.03 40.65 20.11
N PHE A 182 -12.20 40.52 20.74
CA PHE A 182 -12.64 39.26 21.36
C PHE A 182 -12.82 38.12 20.34
N SER A 183 -13.36 38.42 19.15
CA SER A 183 -13.52 37.45 18.06
C SER A 183 -12.17 36.99 17.48
N SER A 184 -11.22 37.92 17.29
CA SER A 184 -9.90 37.63 16.73
C SER A 184 -9.05 36.69 17.60
N GLN A 185 -9.09 36.84 18.92
CA GLN A 185 -8.31 36.00 19.85
C GLN A 185 -8.78 34.54 19.90
N ARG A 186 -10.02 34.24 19.48
CA ARG A 186 -10.53 32.87 19.37
C ARG A 186 -10.27 32.21 18.01
N ARG A 187 -9.82 32.94 16.99
CA ARG A 187 -9.48 32.34 15.69
C ARG A 187 -8.14 31.59 15.78
N SER A 188 -8.16 30.33 16.21
CA SER A 188 -7.26 29.26 15.69
C SER A 188 -7.52 27.86 16.28
N PRO A 189 -8.52 27.11 15.76
CA PRO A 189 -8.50 25.64 15.79
C PRO A 189 -7.79 25.02 14.58
N ASP A 190 -7.65 25.76 13.47
CA ASP A 190 -7.08 25.24 12.21
C ASP A 190 -5.56 24.99 12.25
N GLU A 191 -4.84 25.56 13.23
CA GLU A 191 -3.37 25.46 13.32
C GLU A 191 -2.83 24.18 13.96
N LYS A 192 -3.67 23.26 14.45
CA LYS A 192 -3.21 21.99 15.06
C LYS A 192 -3.31 20.77 14.16
N GLN A 193 -3.60 20.93 12.87
CA GLN A 193 -3.56 19.80 11.94
C GLN A 193 -2.09 19.46 11.63
N SER A 194 -1.70 18.24 11.98
CA SER A 194 -0.36 17.71 11.71
C SER A 194 -0.41 16.71 10.55
N VAL A 195 0.66 16.64 9.77
CA VAL A 195 0.78 15.62 8.72
C VAL A 195 1.28 14.33 9.35
N LEU A 196 0.41 13.32 9.40
CA LEU A 196 0.74 11.99 9.88
C LEU A 196 1.08 11.10 8.67
N SER A 197 2.30 10.58 8.61
CA SER A 197 2.75 9.69 7.54
C SER A 197 2.83 8.24 8.01
N TYR A 198 2.24 7.34 7.23
CA TYR A 198 2.21 5.90 7.49
C TYR A 198 2.73 5.11 6.28
N PRO A 199 3.98 4.62 6.31
CA PRO A 199 4.50 3.76 5.25
C PRO A 199 3.83 2.38 5.28
N LEU A 200 3.45 1.88 4.10
CA LEU A 200 2.82 0.58 3.93
C LEU A 200 3.85 -0.46 3.50
N LYS A 201 3.71 -1.69 4.01
CA LYS A 201 4.63 -2.81 3.74
C LYS A 201 4.10 -3.77 2.68
N PHE A 202 2.78 -4.02 2.66
CA PHE A 202 2.17 -5.06 1.83
C PHE A 202 1.14 -4.49 0.85
N ALA A 203 0.42 -3.45 1.23
CA ALA A 203 -0.59 -2.80 0.40
C ALA A 203 -0.03 -1.58 -0.35
N ASN A 204 -0.69 -1.21 -1.45
CA ASN A 204 -0.37 0.00 -2.21
C ASN A 204 -1.13 1.20 -1.65
N ALA A 205 -0.44 2.33 -1.50
CA ALA A 205 -1.06 3.57 -1.01
C ALA A 205 -2.02 4.17 -2.04
N ALA A 206 -1.62 4.20 -3.32
CA ALA A 206 -2.38 4.78 -4.42
C ALA A 206 -3.20 3.74 -5.20
N ASP A 207 -4.18 4.24 -5.95
CA ASP A 207 -5.02 3.42 -6.83
C ASP A 207 -4.21 2.91 -8.02
N ARG A 208 -4.50 1.67 -8.43
CA ARG A 208 -3.94 1.07 -9.64
C ARG A 208 -4.97 1.12 -10.75
N HIS A 209 -4.59 1.65 -11.90
CA HIS A 209 -5.42 1.62 -13.11
C HIS A 209 -4.95 0.50 -14.03
N VAL A 210 -5.89 -0.29 -14.55
CA VAL A 210 -5.65 -1.39 -15.48
C VAL A 210 -6.53 -1.16 -16.70
N ASP A 211 -5.93 -1.11 -17.89
CA ASP A 211 -6.68 -1.05 -19.14
C ASP A 211 -7.15 -2.46 -19.51
N TYR A 212 -8.46 -2.62 -19.72
CA TYR A 212 -9.10 -3.86 -20.12
C TYR A 212 -10.02 -3.58 -21.31
N ARG A 213 -9.58 -3.97 -22.51
CA ARG A 213 -10.37 -3.83 -23.76
C ARG A 213 -10.97 -2.44 -24.00
N GLY A 214 -10.19 -1.40 -23.64
CA GLY A 214 -10.59 -0.01 -23.77
C GLY A 214 -11.32 0.57 -22.55
N GLU A 215 -11.71 -0.26 -21.59
CA GLU A 215 -12.22 0.19 -20.28
C GLU A 215 -11.09 0.31 -19.26
N LYS A 216 -11.09 1.39 -18.47
CA LYS A 216 -10.14 1.59 -17.37
C LYS A 216 -10.70 1.03 -16.07
N LEU A 217 -10.23 -0.16 -15.68
CA LEU A 217 -10.52 -0.76 -14.38
C LEU A 217 -9.64 -0.11 -13.30
N SER A 218 -10.26 0.58 -12.34
CA SER A 218 -9.55 1.17 -11.19
C SER A 218 -9.65 0.27 -9.97
N VAL A 219 -8.50 -0.05 -9.39
CA VAL A 219 -8.36 -0.85 -8.17
C VAL A 219 -7.97 0.11 -7.05
N PRO A 220 -8.82 0.27 -6.02
CA PRO A 220 -8.57 1.23 -4.96
C PRO A 220 -7.39 0.81 -4.07
N GLY A 221 -6.50 1.76 -3.79
CA GLY A 221 -5.44 1.67 -2.79
C GLY A 221 -5.93 2.03 -1.39
N VAL A 222 -5.04 1.93 -0.41
CA VAL A 222 -5.36 2.19 1.01
C VAL A 222 -5.82 3.64 1.23
N ALA A 223 -5.23 4.62 0.54
CA ALA A 223 -5.62 6.02 0.70
C ALA A 223 -7.06 6.28 0.26
N SER A 224 -7.51 5.69 -0.85
CA SER A 224 -8.89 5.83 -1.33
C SER A 224 -9.90 5.14 -0.42
N ILE A 225 -9.53 3.98 0.15
CA ILE A 225 -10.34 3.28 1.17
C ILE A 225 -10.46 4.14 2.43
N LEU A 226 -9.35 4.66 2.94
CA LEU A 226 -9.33 5.51 4.13
C LEU A 226 -10.08 6.81 3.93
N ARG A 227 -9.96 7.44 2.75
CA ARG A 227 -10.75 8.62 2.39
C ARG A 227 -12.25 8.33 2.48
N GLY A 228 -12.70 7.21 1.90
CA GLY A 228 -14.10 6.81 1.95
C GLY A 228 -14.63 6.43 3.34
N LEU A 229 -13.74 6.06 4.28
CA LEU A 229 -14.09 5.73 5.67
C LEU A 229 -14.03 6.93 6.62
N LEU A 230 -13.10 7.85 6.40
CA LEU A 230 -12.79 8.96 7.30
C LEU A 230 -13.46 10.28 6.91
N GLU A 231 -13.75 10.50 5.62
CA GLU A 231 -14.51 11.67 5.21
C GLU A 231 -16.00 11.50 5.57
N PRO A 232 -16.59 12.40 6.37
CA PRO A 232 -18.02 12.35 6.64
C PRO A 232 -18.76 12.52 5.32
N ARG A 233 -19.51 11.48 4.91
CA ARG A 233 -20.37 11.53 3.73
C ARG A 233 -21.39 12.65 3.93
N SER A 234 -21.17 13.80 3.33
CA SER A 234 -22.21 14.82 3.18
C SER A 234 -23.34 14.19 2.37
N SER A 235 -24.50 14.03 2.99
CA SER A 235 -25.72 13.50 2.40
C SER A 235 -26.34 14.47 1.39
N SER A 236 -25.58 14.84 0.34
CA SER A 236 -26.04 15.77 -0.70
C SER A 236 -25.82 15.26 -2.14
N THR A 237 -25.41 14.01 -2.34
CA THR A 237 -25.20 13.42 -3.67
C THR A 237 -26.29 12.43 -4.11
N LEU A 238 -27.54 12.66 -3.72
CA LEU A 238 -28.70 11.94 -4.27
C LEU A 238 -29.52 12.74 -5.29
N THR A 239 -29.08 13.96 -5.66
CA THR A 239 -29.68 14.75 -6.73
C THR A 239 -28.74 14.78 -7.94
N GLY A 240 -28.66 13.66 -8.65
CA GLY A 240 -27.73 13.50 -9.78
C GLY A 240 -27.97 12.26 -10.64
N LEU A 241 -29.22 11.80 -10.76
CA LEU A 241 -29.62 10.80 -11.73
C LEU A 241 -30.71 11.36 -12.68
N THR A 242 -30.44 12.52 -13.24
CA THR A 242 -31.05 12.94 -14.51
C THR A 242 -29.94 13.03 -15.54
N GLN A 243 -29.73 11.93 -16.25
CA GLN A 243 -28.90 11.88 -17.45
C GLN A 243 -29.38 12.96 -18.42
N ARG A 244 -28.51 13.93 -18.69
CA ARG A 244 -28.67 14.84 -19.83
C ARG A 244 -28.34 14.02 -21.09
N PRO A 245 -29.22 13.95 -22.10
CA PRO A 245 -28.89 13.24 -23.33
C PRO A 245 -27.71 13.95 -24.00
N LEU A 246 -26.73 13.17 -24.46
CA LEU A 246 -25.71 13.67 -25.39
C LEU A 246 -26.41 14.17 -26.67
N PRO A 247 -25.96 15.27 -27.29
CA PRO A 247 -26.43 15.63 -28.62
C PRO A 247 -25.98 14.55 -29.62
N PRO A 248 -26.80 14.20 -30.63
CA PRO A 248 -26.37 13.28 -31.68
C PRO A 248 -25.21 13.89 -32.48
N PRO A 249 -24.26 13.07 -32.98
CA PRO A 249 -23.20 13.55 -33.84
C PRO A 249 -23.78 14.07 -35.17
N ALA A 250 -23.33 15.25 -35.59
CA ALA A 250 -23.75 15.87 -36.85
C ALA A 250 -23.30 15.03 -38.06
N PRO A 251 -24.10 14.97 -39.14
CA PRO A 251 -23.72 14.28 -40.36
C PRO A 251 -22.60 15.03 -41.10
N LEU A 252 -21.61 14.28 -41.56
CA LEU A 252 -20.52 14.73 -42.43
C LEU A 252 -21.10 15.06 -43.81
N THR A 253 -21.03 16.32 -44.23
CA THR A 253 -21.28 16.73 -45.63
C THR A 253 -19.96 16.88 -46.39
N PRO A 254 -19.87 16.51 -47.67
CA PRO A 254 -18.62 16.57 -48.44
C PRO A 254 -18.20 18.00 -48.81
N ASN A 255 -16.90 18.25 -48.79
CA ASN A 255 -16.24 19.47 -49.25
C ASN A 255 -16.54 19.79 -50.72
N THR A 256 -17.01 21.01 -50.99
CA THR A 256 -16.85 21.68 -52.29
C THR A 256 -15.89 22.87 -52.13
N PRO A 257 -14.88 23.07 -52.99
CA PRO A 257 -13.99 24.22 -52.88
C PRO A 257 -14.69 25.46 -53.46
N ARG A 258 -14.77 26.54 -52.68
CA ARG A 258 -15.11 27.88 -53.19
C ARG A 258 -13.91 28.80 -53.04
N LEU A 259 -13.41 29.28 -54.19
CA LEU A 259 -12.53 30.44 -54.28
C LEU A 259 -13.25 31.67 -53.71
N GLY A 260 -12.55 32.46 -52.87
CA GLY A 260 -13.03 33.77 -52.40
C GLY A 260 -11.92 34.56 -51.69
N ASN A 261 -11.59 35.72 -52.23
CA ASN A 261 -10.45 36.60 -51.89
C ASN A 261 -10.29 37.00 -50.41
N PRO A 262 -9.05 37.19 -49.91
CA PRO A 262 -8.75 37.52 -48.51
C PRO A 262 -8.83 39.01 -48.13
N LEU A 263 -9.54 39.84 -48.89
CA LEU A 263 -9.49 41.32 -48.74
C LEU A 263 -10.77 41.97 -48.19
N LEU A 264 -11.79 41.18 -47.82
CA LEU A 264 -13.05 41.71 -47.28
C LEU A 264 -13.20 41.56 -45.75
N GLY A 265 -12.26 40.88 -45.08
CA GLY A 265 -12.27 40.70 -43.62
C GLY A 265 -11.61 41.83 -42.82
N GLN A 266 -10.97 42.80 -43.49
CA GLN A 266 -10.18 43.86 -42.83
C GLN A 266 -10.90 45.22 -42.70
N MET A 267 -12.16 45.35 -43.14
CA MET A 267 -12.91 46.62 -43.03
C MET A 267 -14.14 46.58 -42.10
N LEU A 268 -14.36 45.49 -41.37
CA LEU A 268 -15.36 45.46 -40.31
C LEU A 268 -14.64 45.34 -38.97
N GLY A 269 -13.98 46.43 -38.60
CA GLY A 269 -13.54 46.65 -37.23
C GLY A 269 -14.73 47.06 -36.37
N GLU A 270 -14.95 46.34 -35.28
CA GLU A 270 -15.67 46.88 -34.13
C GLU A 270 -14.87 46.59 -32.86
N ASN A 271 -14.47 47.69 -32.22
CA ASN A 271 -13.74 47.74 -30.97
C ASN A 271 -14.64 47.26 -29.82
N SER A 272 -14.19 46.25 -29.10
CA SER A 272 -14.56 46.03 -27.70
C SER A 272 -13.40 45.34 -26.99
N ARG A 273 -12.43 46.14 -26.55
CA ARG A 273 -11.51 45.73 -25.49
C ARG A 273 -12.28 45.80 -24.18
N VAL A 274 -12.66 44.64 -23.65
CA VAL A 274 -12.96 44.47 -22.23
C VAL A 274 -11.75 43.77 -21.63
N ASP A 275 -11.03 44.49 -20.77
CA ASP A 275 -9.97 43.98 -19.93
C ASP A 275 -10.51 42.78 -19.14
N THR A 276 -10.12 41.58 -19.55
CA THR A 276 -10.33 40.37 -18.76
C THR A 276 -9.20 40.34 -17.73
N ALA A 277 -9.47 40.93 -16.56
CA ALA A 277 -8.76 40.58 -15.34
C ALA A 277 -8.73 39.04 -15.23
N PRO A 278 -7.65 38.43 -14.72
CA PRO A 278 -7.64 36.99 -14.53
C PRO A 278 -8.81 36.63 -13.63
N ALA A 279 -9.75 35.86 -14.17
CA ALA A 279 -10.81 35.29 -13.38
C ALA A 279 -10.13 34.47 -12.29
N LEU A 280 -10.08 35.04 -11.09
CA LEU A 280 -9.94 34.29 -9.86
C LEU A 280 -11.04 33.24 -9.95
N THR A 281 -10.64 32.02 -10.28
CA THR A 281 -11.44 30.85 -9.99
C THR A 281 -12.00 31.06 -8.59
N PRO A 282 -13.32 30.90 -8.36
CA PRO A 282 -13.80 30.86 -7.00
C PRO A 282 -13.07 29.67 -6.39
N ARG A 283 -12.06 29.99 -5.57
CA ARG A 283 -11.38 29.03 -4.72
C ARG A 283 -12.51 28.43 -3.92
N ALA A 284 -12.95 27.24 -4.31
CA ALA A 284 -13.95 26.50 -3.58
C ALA A 284 -13.53 26.59 -2.12
N SER A 285 -14.40 27.14 -1.28
CA SER A 285 -14.18 27.20 0.15
C SER A 285 -13.86 25.79 0.59
N VAL A 286 -12.58 25.52 0.87
CA VAL A 286 -12.17 24.25 1.47
C VAL A 286 -12.76 24.32 2.87
N PRO A 287 -13.74 23.48 3.21
CA PRO A 287 -14.33 23.53 4.54
C PRO A 287 -13.23 23.18 5.54
N ALA A 288 -12.88 24.18 6.35
CA ALA A 288 -11.96 24.10 7.47
C ALA A 288 -12.53 23.09 8.47
N GLY A 289 -11.86 21.94 8.62
CA GLY A 289 -12.26 20.85 9.52
C GLY A 289 -12.31 19.45 8.89
N ARG A 290 -12.06 19.28 7.59
CA ARG A 290 -12.08 17.95 6.94
C ARG A 290 -10.75 17.21 7.09
N ILE A 291 -10.83 15.97 7.58
CA ILE A 291 -9.73 14.98 7.51
C ILE A 291 -9.37 14.82 6.03
N ARG A 292 -8.11 15.09 5.67
CA ARG A 292 -7.61 14.91 4.31
C ARG A 292 -6.68 13.70 4.25
N VAL A 293 -6.93 12.81 3.30
CA VAL A 293 -6.13 11.60 3.10
C VAL A 293 -5.54 11.59 1.70
N GLU A 294 -4.21 11.48 1.60
CA GLU A 294 -3.47 11.45 0.35
C GLU A 294 -2.51 10.27 0.29
N ALA A 295 -2.25 9.78 -0.92
CA ALA A 295 -1.25 8.75 -1.16
C ALA A 295 0.07 9.40 -1.59
N ASP A 296 1.16 9.07 -0.89
CA ASP A 296 2.53 9.29 -1.36
C ASP A 296 2.98 8.04 -2.11
N ILE A 297 2.95 8.12 -3.44
CA ILE A 297 3.33 7.03 -4.33
C ILE A 297 4.82 6.70 -4.21
N ARG A 298 5.67 7.71 -4.02
CA ARG A 298 7.13 7.54 -4.06
C ARG A 298 7.62 6.73 -2.86
N ASN A 299 7.02 6.95 -1.70
CA ASN A 299 7.37 6.27 -0.46
C ASN A 299 6.41 5.13 -0.10
N ASN A 300 5.43 4.83 -0.96
CA ASN A 300 4.31 3.93 -0.68
C ASN A 300 3.71 4.17 0.72
N ALA A 301 3.32 5.41 0.99
CA ALA A 301 2.81 5.84 2.29
C ALA A 301 1.47 6.55 2.17
N VAL A 302 0.67 6.49 3.24
CA VAL A 302 -0.56 7.30 3.36
C VAL A 302 -0.27 8.50 4.25
N LEU A 303 -0.59 9.68 3.74
CA LEU A 303 -0.52 10.95 4.45
C LEU A 303 -1.93 11.32 4.94
N ILE A 304 -2.07 11.53 6.24
CA ILE A 304 -3.33 11.93 6.87
C ILE A 304 -3.10 13.29 7.53
N TYR A 305 -3.86 14.29 7.09
CA TYR A 305 -3.89 15.62 7.69
C TYR A 305 -5.04 15.66 8.70
N ASP A 306 -4.70 15.57 9.98
CA ASP A 306 -5.66 15.64 11.09
C ASP A 306 -4.95 15.99 12.42
N LEU A 307 -5.73 16.03 13.50
CA LEU A 307 -5.27 16.20 14.87
C LEU A 307 -4.37 15.02 15.31
N PRO A 308 -3.24 15.30 15.99
CA PRO A 308 -2.30 14.27 16.45
C PRO A 308 -2.91 13.31 17.49
N GLU A 309 -3.97 13.72 18.20
CA GLU A 309 -4.67 12.91 19.20
C GLU A 309 -5.29 11.63 18.62
N ARG A 310 -5.61 11.61 17.33
CA ARG A 310 -6.22 10.45 16.62
C ARG A 310 -5.20 9.51 15.98
N GLN A 311 -3.90 9.78 16.15
CA GLN A 311 -2.82 8.98 15.54
C GLN A 311 -2.93 7.48 15.89
N THR A 312 -3.30 7.15 17.13
CA THR A 312 -3.46 5.75 17.58
C THR A 312 -4.56 5.03 16.81
N MET A 313 -5.71 5.69 16.59
CA MET A 313 -6.83 5.14 15.81
C MET A 313 -6.40 4.84 14.36
N TYR A 314 -5.70 5.78 13.72
CA TYR A 314 -5.21 5.59 12.35
C TYR A 314 -4.19 4.46 12.24
N ARG A 315 -3.28 4.34 13.21
CA ARG A 315 -2.29 3.26 13.25
C ARG A 315 -2.96 1.89 13.31
N GLU A 316 -3.97 1.72 14.16
CA GLU A 316 -4.71 0.46 14.29
C GLU A 316 -5.48 0.12 13.01
N LEU A 317 -6.16 1.11 12.42
CA LEU A 317 -6.90 0.92 11.17
C LEU A 317 -5.97 0.54 10.01
N ILE A 318 -4.85 1.23 9.86
CA ILE A 318 -3.86 0.94 8.82
C ILE A 318 -3.25 -0.44 9.02
N ALA A 319 -2.97 -0.85 10.27
CA ALA A 319 -2.44 -2.18 10.56
C ALA A 319 -3.41 -3.32 10.16
N GLN A 320 -4.72 -3.07 10.17
CA GLN A 320 -5.72 -4.03 9.68
C GLN A 320 -5.84 -4.05 8.15
N LEU A 321 -5.52 -2.95 7.47
CA LEU A 321 -5.57 -2.84 6.02
C LEU A 321 -4.28 -3.32 5.34
N ASP A 322 -3.12 -3.09 5.97
CA ASP A 322 -1.79 -3.44 5.49
C ASP A 322 -1.37 -4.84 5.97
N VAL A 323 -2.05 -5.86 5.46
CA VAL A 323 -1.78 -7.28 5.77
C VAL A 323 -1.15 -8.00 4.59
N ALA A 324 -0.27 -8.97 4.88
CA ALA A 324 0.31 -9.84 3.88
C ALA A 324 -0.78 -10.68 3.20
N ARG A 325 -0.90 -10.56 1.89
CA ARG A 325 -1.86 -11.32 1.07
C ARG A 325 -1.15 -12.49 0.41
N LYS A 326 -1.88 -13.60 0.25
CA LYS A 326 -1.38 -14.76 -0.50
C LYS A 326 -1.31 -14.43 -1.97
N LEU A 327 -0.37 -15.06 -2.66
CA LEU A 327 -0.21 -14.98 -4.10
C LEU A 327 -0.86 -16.21 -4.73
N ILE A 328 -1.58 -16.04 -5.82
CA ILE A 328 -2.34 -17.11 -6.46
C ILE A 328 -2.00 -17.11 -7.94
N GLU A 329 -1.53 -18.25 -8.42
CA GLU A 329 -1.37 -18.57 -9.84
C GLU A 329 -2.67 -19.21 -10.32
N ILE A 330 -3.20 -18.76 -11.46
CA ILE A 330 -4.39 -19.32 -12.08
C ILE A 330 -4.07 -19.65 -13.53
N ASP A 331 -4.09 -20.94 -13.84
CA ASP A 331 -3.98 -21.45 -15.21
C ASP A 331 -5.38 -21.65 -15.79
N ALA A 332 -5.59 -21.19 -17.02
CA ALA A 332 -6.80 -21.44 -17.78
C ALA A 332 -6.44 -22.14 -19.09
N ILE A 333 -7.01 -23.32 -19.34
CA ILE A 333 -6.83 -24.08 -20.58
C ILE A 333 -8.12 -23.99 -21.39
N ILE A 334 -7.97 -23.64 -22.67
CA ILE A 334 -9.03 -23.70 -23.66
C ILE A 334 -8.73 -24.86 -24.59
N LEU A 335 -9.61 -25.87 -24.58
CA LEU A 335 -9.42 -27.12 -25.31
C LEU A 335 -10.57 -27.33 -26.29
N ASP A 336 -10.24 -27.53 -27.57
CA ASP A 336 -11.20 -27.99 -28.59
C ASP A 336 -11.05 -29.50 -28.79
N ILE A 337 -12.16 -30.24 -28.73
CA ILE A 337 -12.20 -31.70 -28.89
C ILE A 337 -13.09 -32.04 -30.08
N GLU A 338 -12.60 -32.86 -31.00
CA GLU A 338 -13.38 -33.38 -32.13
C GLU A 338 -13.91 -34.79 -31.80
N ARG A 339 -15.20 -34.89 -31.46
CA ARG A 339 -15.83 -36.13 -30.97
C ARG A 339 -16.07 -37.17 -32.06
N THR A 340 -16.09 -36.78 -33.32
CA THR A 340 -16.36 -37.67 -34.46
C THR A 340 -15.24 -38.66 -34.68
N GLN A 341 -14.00 -38.20 -34.58
CA GLN A 341 -12.83 -39.06 -34.69
C GLN A 341 -12.67 -39.98 -33.46
N LEU A 342 -13.00 -39.50 -32.25
CA LEU A 342 -12.94 -40.29 -31.00
C LEU A 342 -13.81 -41.55 -31.02
N HIS A 343 -14.97 -41.49 -31.69
CA HIS A 343 -15.92 -42.61 -31.75
C HIS A 343 -15.47 -43.70 -32.75
N GLU A 344 -14.72 -43.32 -33.79
CA GLU A 344 -14.12 -44.25 -34.78
C GLU A 344 -12.93 -45.03 -34.19
N PHE A 345 -12.20 -44.43 -33.25
CA PHE A 345 -11.09 -45.08 -32.52
C PHE A 345 -11.54 -45.92 -31.30
N GLY A 346 -12.84 -46.08 -31.06
CA GLY A 346 -13.36 -46.92 -29.98
C GLY A 346 -13.10 -46.39 -28.56
N VAL A 347 -12.71 -45.12 -28.41
CA VAL A 347 -12.45 -44.51 -27.10
C VAL A 347 -13.76 -43.99 -26.52
N ASN A 348 -14.50 -44.86 -25.84
CA ASN A 348 -15.71 -44.47 -25.11
C ASN A 348 -15.33 -43.62 -23.89
N TRP A 349 -15.33 -42.30 -24.04
CA TRP A 349 -15.36 -41.34 -22.93
C TRP A 349 -16.74 -41.35 -22.28
N GLY A 350 -17.06 -42.45 -21.60
CA GLY A 350 -18.22 -42.52 -20.72
C GLY A 350 -17.85 -41.96 -19.36
N PHE A 351 -18.37 -40.78 -19.01
CA PHE A 351 -18.29 -40.14 -17.67
C PHE A 351 -18.97 -40.96 -16.54
N GLN A 352 -19.27 -42.24 -16.78
CA GLN A 352 -20.02 -43.15 -15.91
C GLN A 352 -19.21 -44.38 -15.46
N ASN A 353 -17.99 -44.58 -15.96
CA ASN A 353 -17.15 -45.72 -15.55
C ASN A 353 -16.18 -45.33 -14.42
N SER A 354 -16.46 -45.87 -13.23
CA SER A 354 -15.71 -46.13 -11.97
C SER A 354 -14.28 -45.59 -11.67
N ARG A 355 -13.67 -44.72 -12.48
CA ARG A 355 -12.32 -44.14 -12.27
C ARG A 355 -12.34 -42.65 -11.90
N PHE A 356 -13.52 -42.03 -11.84
CA PHE A 356 -13.75 -40.68 -11.32
C PHE A 356 -14.95 -40.73 -10.35
N ARG A 357 -14.74 -40.54 -9.05
CA ARG A 357 -15.83 -40.43 -8.06
C ARG A 357 -16.37 -38.99 -8.07
N GLY A 358 -17.42 -38.74 -8.85
CA GLY A 358 -18.19 -37.51 -8.82
C GLY A 358 -19.55 -37.73 -9.46
N GLY A 359 -20.64 -37.55 -8.69
CA GLY A 359 -22.00 -37.73 -9.20
C GLY A 359 -22.35 -36.61 -10.18
N VAL A 360 -22.75 -36.97 -11.39
CA VAL A 360 -23.19 -36.02 -12.44
C VAL A 360 -24.64 -36.33 -12.77
N ASN A 361 -25.57 -35.49 -12.34
CA ASN A 361 -26.94 -35.47 -12.86
C ASN A 361 -26.91 -34.68 -14.17
N MET A 362 -26.97 -35.35 -15.30
CA MET A 362 -27.09 -34.71 -16.62
C MET A 362 -28.54 -34.77 -17.07
N ALA A 363 -29.31 -33.74 -16.73
CA ALA A 363 -30.58 -33.44 -17.40
C ALA A 363 -30.31 -32.41 -18.52
N PRO A 364 -31.03 -32.46 -19.65
CA PRO A 364 -30.88 -31.46 -20.72
C PRO A 364 -31.18 -30.05 -20.17
N GLY A 365 -30.22 -29.12 -20.27
CA GLY A 365 -30.36 -27.73 -19.82
C GLY A 365 -29.66 -27.37 -18.51
N THR A 366 -28.97 -28.30 -17.84
CA THR A 366 -28.16 -28.02 -16.64
C THR A 366 -26.67 -28.05 -16.95
N SER A 367 -25.89 -27.05 -16.50
CA SER A 367 -24.43 -27.03 -16.62
C SER A 367 -23.81 -28.13 -15.76
N SER A 368 -23.05 -29.04 -16.39
CA SER A 368 -22.38 -30.15 -15.72
C SER A 368 -21.03 -29.70 -15.16
N GLN A 369 -20.93 -29.62 -13.83
CA GLN A 369 -19.68 -29.28 -13.14
C GLN A 369 -18.86 -30.55 -12.86
N LEU A 370 -17.69 -30.68 -13.51
CA LEU A 370 -16.80 -31.83 -13.41
C LEU A 370 -15.49 -31.43 -12.68
N SER A 371 -15.20 -32.07 -11.54
CA SER A 371 -13.97 -31.84 -10.77
C SER A 371 -12.89 -32.88 -11.10
N ILE A 372 -11.68 -32.43 -11.44
CA ILE A 372 -10.54 -33.28 -11.81
C ILE A 372 -9.58 -33.39 -10.60
N GLU A 373 -9.28 -34.62 -10.16
CA GLU A 373 -8.44 -34.86 -8.97
C GLU A 373 -6.93 -34.91 -9.24
N ASN A 374 -6.49 -35.35 -10.42
CA ASN A 374 -5.07 -35.49 -10.76
C ASN A 374 -4.72 -34.74 -12.04
N ARG A 375 -4.11 -33.56 -11.86
CA ARG A 375 -3.71 -32.66 -12.95
C ARG A 375 -2.71 -33.30 -13.91
N ASP A 376 -1.65 -33.91 -13.40
CA ASP A 376 -0.52 -34.34 -14.24
C ASP A 376 -0.92 -35.51 -15.17
N ARG A 377 -1.77 -36.42 -14.68
CA ARG A 377 -2.38 -37.46 -15.52
C ARG A 377 -3.32 -36.87 -16.56
N PHE A 378 -4.15 -35.90 -16.15
CA PHE A 378 -5.05 -35.23 -17.07
C PHE A 378 -4.30 -34.53 -18.21
N TYR A 379 -3.23 -33.79 -17.91
CA TYR A 379 -2.39 -33.18 -18.94
C TYR A 379 -1.72 -34.22 -19.85
N ALA A 380 -1.25 -35.34 -19.30
CA ALA A 380 -0.68 -36.42 -20.10
C ALA A 380 -1.71 -37.02 -21.07
N ASP A 381 -2.95 -37.23 -20.60
CA ASP A 381 -4.05 -37.74 -21.43
C ASP A 381 -4.42 -36.74 -22.54
N ILE A 382 -4.48 -35.44 -22.23
CA ILE A 382 -4.73 -34.40 -23.25
C ILE A 382 -3.61 -34.37 -24.31
N ARG A 383 -2.34 -34.42 -23.90
CA ARG A 383 -1.20 -34.46 -24.84
C ARG A 383 -1.25 -35.70 -25.74
N ALA A 384 -1.61 -36.85 -25.19
CA ALA A 384 -1.76 -38.07 -25.99
C ALA A 384 -2.93 -38.00 -26.99
N LEU A 385 -3.98 -37.22 -26.69
CA LEU A 385 -5.07 -36.93 -27.62
C LEU A 385 -4.66 -35.92 -28.69
N GLU A 386 -3.84 -34.94 -28.33
CA GLU A 386 -3.27 -33.95 -29.25
C GLU A 386 -2.30 -34.57 -30.24
N GLU A 387 -1.39 -35.46 -29.80
CA GLU A 387 -0.51 -36.24 -30.67
C GLU A 387 -1.28 -37.09 -31.69
N LYS A 388 -2.51 -37.47 -31.35
CA LYS A 388 -3.42 -38.24 -32.21
C LYS A 388 -4.35 -37.38 -33.05
N GLY A 389 -4.30 -36.04 -32.92
CA GLY A 389 -5.14 -35.09 -33.64
C GLY A 389 -6.61 -35.04 -33.18
N LEU A 390 -6.94 -35.64 -32.03
CA LEU A 390 -8.31 -35.77 -31.52
C LEU A 390 -8.74 -34.61 -30.61
N ALA A 391 -7.77 -33.84 -30.13
CA ALA A 391 -7.97 -32.62 -29.37
C ALA A 391 -6.91 -31.60 -29.76
N THR A 392 -7.26 -30.32 -29.71
CA THR A 392 -6.36 -29.20 -30.02
C THR A 392 -6.39 -28.21 -28.88
N MET A 393 -5.23 -27.92 -28.29
CA MET A 393 -5.13 -26.87 -27.29
C MET A 393 -5.15 -25.51 -27.99
N VAL A 394 -6.21 -24.73 -27.77
CA VAL A 394 -6.41 -23.42 -28.41
C VAL A 394 -5.53 -22.39 -27.74
N SER A 395 -5.54 -22.36 -26.40
CA SER A 395 -4.73 -21.43 -25.61
C SER A 395 -4.59 -21.91 -24.16
N ASN A 396 -3.51 -21.45 -23.51
CA ASN A 396 -3.23 -21.69 -22.09
C ASN A 396 -2.73 -20.40 -21.40
N PRO A 397 -3.57 -19.36 -21.24
CA PRO A 397 -3.20 -18.19 -20.47
C PRO A 397 -3.03 -18.55 -18.98
N SER A 398 -1.96 -18.03 -18.38
CA SER A 398 -1.70 -18.11 -16.94
C SER A 398 -1.46 -16.72 -16.37
N VAL A 399 -1.97 -16.48 -15.17
CA VAL A 399 -1.82 -15.19 -14.48
C VAL A 399 -1.55 -15.38 -12.99
N LEU A 400 -0.69 -14.51 -12.46
CA LEU A 400 -0.31 -14.48 -11.06
C LEU A 400 -0.84 -13.20 -10.42
N THR A 401 -1.60 -13.31 -9.34
CA THR A 401 -2.19 -12.14 -8.66
C THR A 401 -2.35 -12.34 -7.17
N LEU A 402 -2.47 -11.23 -6.45
CA LEU A 402 -2.74 -11.24 -5.01
C LEU A 402 -4.19 -11.60 -4.74
N GLU A 403 -4.45 -12.10 -3.54
CA GLU A 403 -5.80 -12.30 -3.06
C GLU A 403 -6.63 -11.00 -3.11
N ASN A 404 -7.86 -11.11 -3.60
CA ASN A 404 -8.82 -10.02 -3.81
C ASN A 404 -8.36 -8.93 -4.79
N GLN A 405 -7.35 -9.22 -5.62
CA GLN A 405 -6.82 -8.31 -6.62
C GLN A 405 -7.16 -8.80 -8.03
N PRO A 406 -7.87 -8.01 -8.87
CA PRO A 406 -8.08 -8.36 -10.27
C PRO A 406 -6.75 -8.42 -11.01
N ALA A 407 -6.62 -9.45 -11.85
CA ALA A 407 -5.59 -9.53 -12.86
C ALA A 407 -6.20 -9.85 -14.22
N VAL A 408 -5.57 -9.31 -15.24
CA VAL A 408 -6.02 -9.33 -16.63
C VAL A 408 -4.82 -9.68 -17.50
N ILE A 409 -5.04 -10.59 -18.43
CA ILE A 409 -4.13 -10.88 -19.53
C ILE A 409 -4.94 -10.85 -20.83
N ASP A 410 -4.47 -10.09 -21.81
CA ASP A 410 -5.17 -9.93 -23.10
C ASP A 410 -4.15 -10.12 -24.23
N PHE A 411 -4.34 -11.18 -25.01
CA PHE A 411 -3.56 -11.48 -26.20
C PHE A 411 -4.45 -11.31 -27.41
N ASN A 412 -4.23 -10.26 -28.18
CA ASN A 412 -5.09 -9.92 -29.29
C ASN A 412 -4.31 -9.68 -30.59
N ARG A 413 -5.01 -9.85 -31.72
CA ARG A 413 -4.57 -9.55 -33.06
C ARG A 413 -5.62 -8.66 -33.72
N THR A 414 -5.17 -7.52 -34.23
CA THR A 414 -6.02 -6.58 -34.96
C THR A 414 -5.85 -6.79 -36.46
N GLN A 415 -6.95 -6.98 -37.18
CA GLN A 415 -6.99 -6.93 -38.64
C GLN A 415 -7.78 -5.71 -39.09
N TYR A 416 -7.34 -5.09 -40.20
CA TYR A 416 -7.94 -3.87 -40.71
C TYR A 416 -8.77 -4.18 -41.95
N LEU A 417 -10.04 -3.83 -41.91
CA LEU A 417 -10.94 -3.90 -43.06
C LEU A 417 -10.73 -2.67 -43.94
N THR A 418 -10.47 -2.91 -45.24
CA THR A 418 -10.41 -1.86 -46.26
C THR A 418 -11.69 -1.90 -47.10
N PRO A 419 -12.65 -0.98 -46.89
CA PRO A 419 -13.80 -0.85 -47.78
C PRO A 419 -13.37 -0.30 -49.15
N GLY A 420 -14.04 -0.72 -50.22
CA GLY A 420 -13.67 -0.39 -51.59
C GLY A 420 -13.93 1.08 -52.01
N SER A 421 -12.90 1.67 -52.63
CA SER A 421 -12.80 2.94 -53.41
C SER A 421 -13.16 4.31 -52.77
N GLU A 422 -12.30 5.27 -53.15
CA GLU A 422 -12.21 6.74 -52.97
C GLU A 422 -12.32 7.37 -51.58
N TYR A 423 -13.04 6.79 -50.61
CA TYR A 423 -13.01 7.23 -49.21
C TYR A 423 -13.07 6.02 -48.26
N ALA A 424 -11.96 5.30 -48.12
CA ALA A 424 -11.91 4.09 -47.31
C ALA A 424 -11.68 4.42 -45.82
N THR A 425 -12.73 4.31 -44.99
CA THR A 425 -12.56 4.27 -43.53
C THR A 425 -12.07 2.89 -43.12
N ILE A 426 -10.83 2.82 -42.62
CA ILE A 426 -10.23 1.59 -42.14
C ILE A 426 -10.87 1.22 -40.79
N LEU A 427 -11.50 0.04 -40.70
CA LEU A 427 -12.12 -0.45 -39.47
C LEU A 427 -11.26 -1.55 -38.83
N PRO A 428 -10.74 -1.36 -37.60
CA PRO A 428 -10.00 -2.41 -36.89
C PRO A 428 -10.96 -3.44 -36.29
N VAL A 429 -10.74 -4.71 -36.62
CA VAL A 429 -11.39 -5.87 -36.00
C VAL A 429 -10.36 -6.58 -35.12
N ILE A 430 -10.60 -6.57 -33.82
CA ILE A 430 -9.72 -7.17 -32.81
C ILE A 430 -10.32 -8.52 -32.40
N VAL A 431 -9.50 -9.57 -32.46
CA VAL A 431 -9.84 -10.91 -31.94
C VAL A 431 -8.66 -11.43 -31.13
N GLY A 432 -8.91 -12.35 -30.20
CA GLY A 432 -7.86 -12.88 -29.35
C GLY A 432 -8.40 -13.57 -28.12
N THR A 433 -7.48 -13.99 -27.25
CA THR A 433 -7.79 -14.60 -25.96
C THR A 433 -7.58 -13.57 -24.86
N SER A 434 -8.62 -13.31 -24.09
CA SER A 434 -8.62 -12.46 -22.91
C SER A 434 -9.04 -13.26 -21.69
N PHE A 435 -8.29 -13.11 -20.61
CA PHE A 435 -8.56 -13.76 -19.34
C PHE A 435 -8.44 -12.76 -18.20
N GLN A 436 -9.54 -12.54 -17.49
CA GLN A 436 -9.63 -11.72 -16.31
C GLN A 436 -10.07 -12.60 -15.13
N VAL A 437 -9.43 -12.41 -13.97
CA VAL A 437 -9.75 -13.18 -12.77
C VAL A 437 -9.58 -12.35 -11.49
N VAL A 438 -10.47 -12.58 -10.53
CA VAL A 438 -10.35 -12.11 -9.15
C VAL A 438 -10.38 -13.33 -8.22
N PRO A 439 -9.23 -13.73 -7.62
CA PRO A 439 -9.20 -14.87 -6.70
C PRO A 439 -9.43 -14.43 -5.25
N ARG A 440 -10.06 -15.30 -4.45
CA ARG A 440 -10.19 -15.16 -3.00
C ARG A 440 -9.93 -16.50 -2.33
N VAL A 441 -9.08 -16.53 -1.30
CA VAL A 441 -8.67 -17.77 -0.64
C VAL A 441 -9.39 -17.91 0.68
N THR A 442 -10.18 -18.95 0.81
CA THR A 442 -10.80 -19.35 2.08
C THR A 442 -10.04 -20.55 2.64
N THR A 443 -9.69 -20.50 3.93
CA THR A 443 -9.03 -21.62 4.59
C THR A 443 -10.07 -22.42 5.36
N SER A 444 -10.28 -23.68 4.99
CA SER A 444 -11.17 -24.61 5.68
C SER A 444 -10.36 -25.74 6.32
N ARG A 445 -10.98 -26.51 7.22
CA ARG A 445 -10.33 -27.59 8.03
C ARG A 445 -9.61 -28.68 7.19
N GLY A 446 -9.75 -28.68 5.86
CA GLY A 446 -9.16 -29.65 4.94
C GLY A 446 -8.29 -29.05 3.81
N GLY A 447 -7.95 -27.76 3.83
CA GLY A 447 -7.08 -27.13 2.83
C GLY A 447 -7.52 -25.73 2.38
N HIS A 448 -6.83 -25.19 1.38
CA HIS A 448 -7.20 -23.92 0.75
C HIS A 448 -8.30 -24.17 -0.30
N GLN A 449 -9.42 -23.47 -0.13
CA GLN A 449 -10.44 -23.30 -1.15
C GLN A 449 -10.25 -21.94 -1.82
N ILE A 450 -10.36 -21.90 -3.13
CA ILE A 450 -10.17 -20.69 -3.93
C ILE A 450 -11.50 -20.39 -4.61
N HIS A 451 -12.05 -19.23 -4.31
CA HIS A 451 -13.18 -18.64 -5.01
C HIS A 451 -12.61 -17.81 -6.17
N LEU A 452 -13.04 -18.10 -7.39
CA LEU A 452 -12.60 -17.43 -8.60
C LEU A 452 -13.81 -16.74 -9.23
N ALA A 453 -13.73 -15.44 -9.45
CA ALA A 453 -14.60 -14.74 -10.38
C ALA A 453 -13.83 -14.52 -11.68
N VAL A 454 -14.32 -15.09 -12.78
CA VAL A 454 -13.56 -15.27 -14.01
C VAL A 454 -14.36 -14.83 -15.22
N ASP A 455 -13.70 -14.06 -16.07
CA ASP A 455 -14.16 -13.66 -17.38
C ASP A 455 -13.11 -14.10 -18.42
N ILE A 456 -13.49 -15.06 -19.25
CA ILE A 456 -12.68 -15.55 -20.38
C ILE A 456 -13.39 -15.17 -21.67
N GLU A 457 -12.66 -14.65 -22.63
CA GLU A 457 -13.14 -14.53 -23.99
C GLU A 457 -12.07 -15.03 -24.95
N ASP A 458 -12.46 -15.84 -25.92
CA ASP A 458 -11.59 -16.34 -26.96
C ASP A 458 -12.22 -16.12 -28.32
N GLY A 459 -11.46 -15.56 -29.25
CA GLY A 459 -11.93 -15.36 -30.62
C GLY A 459 -10.82 -15.51 -31.64
N ASN A 460 -11.18 -16.04 -32.81
CA ASN A 460 -10.28 -16.18 -33.94
C ASN A 460 -11.01 -15.82 -35.26
N PHE A 461 -10.23 -15.47 -36.27
CA PHE A 461 -10.73 -15.31 -37.65
C PHE A 461 -11.01 -16.69 -38.25
N ASP A 462 -12.07 -16.80 -39.05
CA ASP A 462 -12.31 -18.01 -39.82
C ASP A 462 -11.49 -18.00 -41.11
N GLU A 463 -10.41 -18.77 -41.15
CA GLU A 463 -9.52 -18.86 -42.33
C GLU A 463 -10.11 -19.70 -43.48
N THR A 464 -11.27 -20.33 -43.27
CA THR A 464 -11.88 -21.21 -44.30
C THR A 464 -12.57 -20.44 -45.44
N ASN A 465 -12.86 -19.15 -45.26
CA ASN A 465 -13.40 -18.28 -46.30
C ASN A 465 -12.49 -17.04 -46.50
N PRO A 466 -11.46 -17.10 -47.36
CA PRO A 466 -10.43 -16.08 -47.49
C PRO A 466 -10.86 -14.84 -48.30
N ASP A 467 -12.17 -14.50 -48.35
CA ASP A 467 -12.61 -13.29 -49.03
C ASP A 467 -12.21 -12.04 -48.22
N PRO A 468 -11.31 -11.16 -48.73
CA PRO A 468 -10.88 -9.96 -48.02
C PRO A 468 -12.01 -8.95 -47.77
N LYS A 469 -13.19 -9.12 -48.39
CA LYS A 469 -14.37 -8.27 -48.16
C LYS A 469 -15.30 -8.78 -47.06
N HIS A 470 -15.18 -10.04 -46.64
CA HIS A 470 -16.06 -10.67 -45.65
C HIS A 470 -15.24 -11.41 -44.59
N LEU A 471 -14.81 -10.68 -43.56
CA LEU A 471 -14.18 -11.26 -42.37
C LEU A 471 -15.25 -11.90 -41.48
N ASP A 472 -15.21 -13.23 -41.37
CA ASP A 472 -15.97 -13.97 -40.37
C ASP A 472 -15.12 -14.16 -39.12
N VAL A 473 -15.73 -13.91 -37.95
CA VAL A 473 -15.07 -13.93 -36.65
C VAL A 473 -15.89 -14.77 -35.70
N ARG A 474 -15.28 -15.85 -35.20
CA ARG A 474 -15.88 -16.68 -34.17
C ARG A 474 -15.38 -16.22 -32.81
N ARG A 475 -16.30 -15.89 -31.88
CA ARG A 475 -15.99 -15.53 -30.48
C ARG A 475 -16.78 -16.40 -29.52
N GLY A 476 -16.14 -16.78 -28.42
CA GLY A 476 -16.77 -17.40 -27.26
C GLY A 476 -16.43 -16.61 -25.99
N LYS A 477 -17.43 -16.33 -25.16
CA LYS A 477 -17.26 -15.61 -23.89
C LYS A 477 -17.85 -16.44 -22.74
N VAL A 478 -17.12 -16.55 -21.65
CA VAL A 478 -17.52 -17.23 -20.40
C VAL A 478 -17.32 -16.26 -19.25
N SER A 479 -18.39 -15.96 -18.52
CA SER A 479 -18.36 -15.15 -17.29
C SER A 479 -19.01 -15.98 -16.18
N THR A 480 -18.25 -16.29 -15.13
CA THR A 480 -18.65 -17.29 -14.14
C THR A 480 -17.93 -17.14 -12.81
N GLN A 481 -18.49 -17.74 -11.76
CA GLN A 481 -17.89 -17.84 -10.45
C GLN A 481 -17.77 -19.31 -10.04
N ALA A 482 -16.59 -19.71 -9.58
CA ALA A 482 -16.33 -21.08 -9.18
C ALA A 482 -15.62 -21.15 -7.82
N VAL A 483 -15.90 -22.20 -7.05
CA VAL A 483 -15.19 -22.52 -5.81
C VAL A 483 -14.48 -23.84 -6.00
N MET A 484 -13.17 -23.83 -5.81
CA MET A 484 -12.29 -24.94 -6.17
C MET A 484 -11.28 -25.22 -5.07
N ALA A 485 -10.79 -26.45 -4.97
CA ALA A 485 -9.65 -26.75 -4.10
C ALA A 485 -8.33 -26.39 -4.80
N GLU A 486 -7.31 -26.07 -4.01
CA GLU A 486 -5.95 -25.84 -4.51
C GLU A 486 -5.43 -27.04 -5.32
N LYS A 487 -4.73 -26.78 -6.44
CA LYS A 487 -4.11 -27.77 -7.33
C LYS A 487 -5.09 -28.74 -8.02
N ARG A 488 -6.40 -28.50 -7.94
CA ARG A 488 -7.42 -29.28 -8.66
C ARG A 488 -7.96 -28.49 -9.84
N SER A 489 -8.19 -29.17 -10.95
CA SER A 489 -8.76 -28.55 -12.14
C SER A 489 -10.28 -28.69 -12.16
N LEU A 490 -10.99 -27.70 -12.70
CA LEU A 490 -12.44 -27.70 -12.84
C LEU A 490 -12.80 -27.22 -14.24
N VAL A 491 -13.71 -27.93 -14.89
CA VAL A 491 -14.36 -27.44 -16.11
C VAL A 491 -15.40 -26.41 -15.69
N VAL A 492 -15.19 -25.16 -16.07
CA VAL A 492 -16.03 -24.02 -15.63
C VAL A 492 -17.03 -23.61 -16.70
N GLY A 493 -16.79 -24.01 -17.94
CA GLY A 493 -17.72 -23.83 -19.05
C GLY A 493 -17.31 -24.64 -20.27
N GLY A 494 -18.21 -24.71 -21.24
CA GLY A 494 -17.92 -25.28 -22.55
C GLY A 494 -19.08 -25.08 -23.52
N PHE A 495 -18.79 -25.17 -24.82
CA PHE A 495 -19.80 -25.19 -25.86
C PHE A 495 -19.67 -26.46 -26.69
N HIS A 496 -20.81 -27.02 -27.11
CA HIS A 496 -20.85 -28.17 -28.00
C HIS A 496 -21.57 -27.79 -29.30
N VAL A 497 -20.91 -27.97 -30.43
CA VAL A 497 -21.47 -27.72 -31.76
C VAL A 497 -21.61 -29.06 -32.47
N THR A 498 -22.78 -29.30 -33.05
CA THR A 498 -23.02 -30.46 -33.92
C THR A 498 -23.49 -29.95 -35.27
N GLU A 499 -22.67 -30.17 -36.29
CA GLU A 499 -22.97 -29.83 -37.68
C GLU A 499 -23.23 -31.13 -38.44
N ARG A 500 -24.41 -31.21 -39.06
CA ARG A 500 -24.78 -32.34 -39.90
C ARG A 500 -24.97 -31.87 -41.33
N THR A 501 -24.12 -32.36 -42.21
CA THR A 501 -24.13 -32.05 -43.63
C THR A 501 -24.51 -33.31 -44.41
N ASP A 502 -25.73 -33.35 -44.93
CA ASP A 502 -26.20 -34.44 -45.81
C ASP A 502 -26.12 -33.95 -47.27
N LYS A 503 -25.09 -34.38 -48.03
CA LYS A 503 -24.92 -34.09 -49.46
C LYS A 503 -25.47 -35.23 -50.29
N GLN A 504 -26.47 -34.96 -51.13
CA GLN A 504 -27.02 -35.94 -52.06
C GLN A 504 -26.72 -35.52 -53.49
N LYS A 505 -26.01 -36.38 -54.23
CA LYS A 505 -25.79 -36.25 -55.67
C LYS A 505 -26.63 -37.32 -56.37
N LYS A 506 -27.56 -36.91 -57.24
CA LYS A 506 -28.37 -37.84 -58.04
C LYS A 506 -28.41 -37.39 -59.49
N ILE A 507 -28.48 -38.36 -60.41
CA ILE A 507 -28.73 -38.08 -61.83
C ILE A 507 -30.24 -37.81 -61.98
N PRO A 508 -30.67 -36.67 -62.55
CA PRO A 508 -32.08 -36.40 -62.81
C PRO A 508 -32.73 -37.54 -63.63
N LEU A 509 -34.01 -37.86 -63.37
CA LEU A 509 -34.78 -38.98 -63.94
C LEU A 509 -34.32 -40.37 -63.47
N LEU A 510 -33.04 -40.73 -63.62
CA LEU A 510 -32.53 -42.07 -63.30
C LEU A 510 -32.41 -42.31 -61.79
N GLY A 511 -32.13 -41.28 -61.00
CA GLY A 511 -32.02 -41.36 -59.55
C GLY A 511 -33.35 -41.50 -58.80
N ASP A 512 -34.48 -41.24 -59.48
CA ASP A 512 -35.83 -41.24 -58.88
C ASP A 512 -36.57 -42.57 -59.07
N ILE A 513 -36.00 -43.54 -59.80
CA ILE A 513 -36.57 -44.88 -59.97
C ILE A 513 -36.62 -45.59 -58.61
N PRO A 514 -37.80 -46.06 -58.13
CA PRO A 514 -37.91 -46.83 -56.89
C PRO A 514 -36.98 -48.04 -56.91
N LEU A 515 -36.35 -48.37 -55.78
CA LEU A 515 -35.38 -49.45 -55.59
C LEU A 515 -34.06 -49.29 -56.38
N LEU A 516 -34.10 -49.10 -57.70
CA LEU A 516 -32.91 -49.08 -58.57
C LEU A 516 -32.19 -47.73 -58.62
N GLY A 517 -32.94 -46.63 -58.60
CA GLY A 517 -32.38 -45.27 -58.70
C GLY A 517 -31.49 -44.91 -57.51
N LYS A 518 -31.92 -45.31 -56.30
CA LYS A 518 -31.14 -45.11 -55.08
C LYS A 518 -29.89 -45.99 -54.99
N ALA A 519 -29.92 -47.19 -55.58
CA ALA A 519 -28.83 -48.16 -55.50
C ALA A 519 -27.71 -47.91 -56.52
N LEU A 520 -28.05 -47.39 -57.72
CA LEU A 520 -27.10 -47.29 -58.84
C LEU A 520 -26.84 -45.85 -59.33
N PHE A 521 -27.79 -44.93 -59.13
CA PHE A 521 -27.76 -43.60 -59.76
C PHE A 521 -27.87 -42.43 -58.75
N SER A 522 -27.70 -42.72 -57.46
CA SER A 522 -27.62 -41.73 -56.39
C SER A 522 -26.44 -42.02 -55.46
N SER A 523 -25.77 -40.97 -55.00
CA SER A 523 -24.74 -41.02 -53.97
C SER A 523 -25.13 -40.09 -52.83
N SER A 524 -25.15 -40.61 -51.61
CA SER A 524 -25.42 -39.84 -50.40
C SER A 524 -24.16 -39.85 -49.54
N GLU A 525 -23.63 -38.67 -49.28
CA GLU A 525 -22.55 -38.43 -48.33
C GLU A 525 -23.16 -37.79 -47.09
N ARG A 526 -23.01 -38.43 -45.93
CA ARG A 526 -23.47 -37.89 -44.65
C ARG A 526 -22.25 -37.58 -43.81
N GLN A 527 -22.01 -36.30 -43.54
CA GLN A 527 -20.95 -35.84 -42.65
C GLN A 527 -21.58 -35.35 -41.36
N ASN A 528 -21.18 -35.94 -40.23
CA ASN A 528 -21.54 -35.47 -38.91
C ASN A 528 -20.25 -34.95 -38.28
N ASN A 529 -20.19 -33.66 -37.95
CA ASN A 529 -19.06 -33.02 -37.30
C ASN A 529 -19.50 -32.59 -35.89
N ARG A 530 -18.85 -33.12 -34.85
CA ARG A 530 -19.19 -32.81 -33.46
C ARG A 530 -17.96 -32.26 -32.76
N ARG A 531 -18.03 -31.00 -32.33
CA ARG A 531 -16.94 -30.27 -31.68
C ARG A 531 -17.35 -29.81 -30.30
N GLU A 532 -16.45 -29.92 -29.34
CA GLU A 532 -16.65 -29.47 -27.97
C GLU A 532 -15.49 -28.58 -27.54
N ARG A 533 -15.77 -27.33 -27.17
CA ARG A 533 -14.78 -26.46 -26.52
C ARG A 533 -14.99 -26.50 -25.02
N LEU A 534 -13.93 -26.71 -24.27
CA LEU A 534 -13.92 -26.74 -22.80
C LEU A 534 -13.02 -25.63 -22.26
N PHE A 535 -13.48 -24.98 -21.19
CA PHE A 535 -12.72 -23.99 -20.42
C PHE A 535 -12.41 -24.57 -19.05
N ILE A 536 -11.13 -24.80 -18.79
CA ILE A 536 -10.65 -25.50 -17.60
C ILE A 536 -9.79 -24.56 -16.79
N LEU A 537 -10.08 -24.41 -15.51
CA LEU A 537 -9.29 -23.60 -14.59
C LEU A 537 -8.51 -24.48 -13.63
N THR A 538 -7.32 -24.05 -13.24
CA THR A 538 -6.49 -24.69 -12.23
C THR A 538 -5.82 -23.63 -11.35
N PRO A 539 -6.30 -23.39 -10.10
CA PRO A 539 -5.67 -22.45 -9.19
C PRO A 539 -4.58 -23.11 -8.34
N ARG A 540 -3.53 -22.35 -8.03
CA ARG A 540 -2.44 -22.74 -7.14
C ARG A 540 -2.08 -21.58 -6.22
N VAL A 541 -2.03 -21.84 -4.92
CA VAL A 541 -1.59 -20.84 -3.95
C VAL A 541 -0.07 -20.89 -3.88
N ILE A 542 0.57 -19.81 -4.31
CA ILE A 542 2.00 -19.59 -4.15
C ILE A 542 2.16 -18.83 -2.82
N GLY A 543 3.00 -19.34 -1.92
CA GLY A 543 3.11 -18.85 -0.54
C GLY A 543 3.50 -17.37 -0.40
N ASP A 544 4.67 -17.10 0.17
CA ASP A 544 5.21 -15.74 0.24
C ASP A 544 5.95 -15.36 -1.05
N GLN A 545 6.11 -14.05 -1.27
CA GLN A 545 6.77 -13.51 -2.47
C GLN A 545 8.31 -13.62 -2.46
N ASN A 546 8.89 -14.10 -1.35
CA ASN A 546 10.31 -14.01 -1.09
C ASN A 546 11.14 -15.10 -1.80
N ASP A 547 10.49 -16.14 -2.30
CA ASP A 547 11.15 -17.28 -2.93
C ASP A 547 10.67 -17.45 -4.39
N PRO A 548 11.40 -16.88 -5.37
CA PRO A 548 11.01 -16.93 -6.76
C PRO A 548 11.07 -18.34 -7.37
N SER A 549 11.74 -19.30 -6.73
CA SER A 549 11.77 -20.68 -7.21
C SER A 549 10.40 -21.36 -7.14
N ARG A 550 9.52 -20.89 -6.24
CA ARG A 550 8.17 -21.47 -6.07
C ARG A 550 7.24 -21.24 -7.26
N TYR A 551 7.56 -20.27 -8.12
CA TYR A 551 6.86 -19.99 -9.37
C TYR A 551 7.15 -21.04 -10.44
N LEU A 552 8.27 -21.75 -10.34
CA LEU A 552 8.64 -22.75 -11.32
C LEU A 552 7.94 -24.10 -11.06
N PRO A 553 7.64 -24.88 -12.12
CA PRO A 553 7.34 -26.29 -12.01
C PRO A 553 8.43 -27.05 -11.22
N GLN A 554 8.06 -28.13 -10.51
CA GLN A 554 9.03 -28.89 -9.68
C GLN A 554 10.24 -29.41 -10.46
N ALA A 555 10.08 -29.75 -11.74
CA ALA A 555 11.18 -30.19 -12.60
C ALA A 555 12.22 -29.07 -12.79
N ASP A 556 11.74 -27.88 -13.15
CA ASP A 556 12.56 -26.70 -13.43
C ASP A 556 13.20 -26.13 -12.15
N GLN A 557 12.57 -26.33 -10.99
CA GLN A 557 13.17 -25.98 -9.69
C GLN A 557 14.48 -26.73 -9.44
N ALA A 558 14.51 -28.04 -9.71
CA ALA A 558 15.69 -28.87 -9.49
C ALA A 558 16.84 -28.46 -10.43
N GLU A 559 16.52 -28.12 -11.68
CA GLU A 559 17.48 -27.64 -12.66
C GLU A 559 18.03 -26.26 -12.29
N LEU A 560 17.16 -25.31 -11.92
CA LEU A 560 17.57 -23.99 -11.44
C LEU A 560 18.46 -24.11 -10.20
N GLN A 561 18.11 -24.98 -9.26
CA GLN A 561 18.87 -25.13 -8.02
C GLN A 561 20.23 -25.78 -8.27
N ALA A 562 20.32 -26.73 -9.21
CA ALA A 562 21.58 -27.27 -9.71
C ALA A 562 22.44 -26.19 -10.39
N ALA A 563 21.83 -25.29 -11.18
CA ALA A 563 22.50 -24.17 -11.82
C ALA A 563 22.97 -23.08 -10.84
N LEU A 564 22.23 -22.86 -9.74
CA LEU A 564 22.56 -21.87 -8.70
C LEU A 564 23.56 -22.39 -7.67
N ALA A 565 23.68 -23.70 -7.45
CA ALA A 565 24.64 -24.31 -6.53
C ALA A 565 26.10 -23.80 -6.68
N PRO A 566 26.68 -23.67 -7.89
CA PRO A 566 28.02 -23.10 -8.05
C PRO A 566 28.12 -21.59 -7.74
N LEU A 567 27.02 -20.84 -7.82
CA LEU A 567 26.97 -19.43 -7.41
C LEU A 567 26.87 -19.31 -5.88
N ALA A 568 26.02 -20.12 -5.24
CA ALA A 568 25.90 -20.17 -3.79
C ALA A 568 27.24 -20.51 -3.09
N ARG A 569 28.07 -21.37 -3.70
CA ARG A 569 29.44 -21.64 -3.24
C ARG A 569 30.36 -20.42 -3.32
N ARG A 570 30.18 -19.55 -4.32
CA ARG A 570 30.97 -18.32 -4.49
C ARG A 570 30.55 -17.20 -3.54
N TYR A 571 29.26 -17.12 -3.20
CA TYR A 571 28.70 -16.12 -2.29
C TYR A 571 28.55 -16.59 -0.85
N SER A 572 29.01 -17.80 -0.51
CA SER A 572 29.05 -18.26 0.87
C SER A 572 29.90 -17.27 1.70
N PRO A 573 29.38 -16.75 2.84
CA PRO A 573 30.10 -15.80 3.67
C PRO A 573 31.47 -16.39 4.02
N HIS A 574 32.51 -15.59 3.78
CA HIS A 574 33.90 -16.00 3.73
C HIS A 574 34.30 -16.93 4.89
N GLN A 575 35.07 -17.97 4.55
CA GLN A 575 35.85 -18.77 5.50
C GLN A 575 36.51 -17.85 6.54
N PRO A 576 36.53 -18.20 7.84
CA PRO A 576 37.06 -17.31 8.88
C PRO A 576 38.47 -16.85 8.51
N VAL A 577 38.68 -15.53 8.54
CA VAL A 577 39.97 -14.90 8.22
C VAL A 577 40.95 -15.25 9.34
N ILE A 578 41.81 -16.23 9.12
CA ILE A 578 42.90 -16.57 10.05
C ILE A 578 43.80 -15.33 10.19
N LYS A 579 43.82 -14.72 11.38
CA LYS A 579 44.62 -13.52 11.64
C LYS A 579 46.07 -13.89 11.93
N ARG A 580 47.00 -13.08 11.41
CA ARG A 580 48.45 -13.24 11.68
C ARG A 580 48.79 -13.15 13.17
N SER A 581 48.06 -12.33 13.94
CA SER A 581 48.23 -12.21 15.40
C SER A 581 48.06 -13.55 16.10
N ASP A 582 47.05 -14.31 15.70
CA ASP A 582 46.60 -15.51 16.41
C ASP A 582 47.61 -16.65 16.21
N ILE A 583 48.20 -16.71 15.00
CA ILE A 583 49.31 -17.62 14.68
C ILE A 583 50.54 -17.28 15.52
N ILE A 584 50.93 -16.00 15.59
CA ILE A 584 52.13 -15.59 16.34
C ILE A 584 51.97 -15.93 17.82
N THR A 585 50.83 -15.60 18.43
CA THR A 585 50.57 -15.91 19.84
C THR A 585 50.60 -17.42 20.11
N THR A 586 49.98 -18.21 19.24
CA THR A 586 49.94 -19.67 19.37
C THR A 586 51.33 -20.29 19.27
N LEU A 587 52.14 -19.88 18.28
CA LEU A 587 53.51 -20.35 18.14
C LEU A 587 54.38 -19.93 19.33
N ALA A 588 54.19 -18.73 19.87
CA ALA A 588 54.92 -18.27 21.05
C ALA A 588 54.62 -19.12 22.30
N HIS A 589 53.35 -19.45 22.55
CA HIS A 589 52.97 -20.33 23.66
C HIS A 589 53.57 -21.74 23.49
N LEU A 590 53.52 -22.29 22.27
CA LEU A 590 54.09 -23.62 21.99
C LEU A 590 55.61 -23.64 22.17
N VAL A 591 56.32 -22.58 21.76
CA VAL A 591 57.77 -22.43 22.01
C VAL A 591 58.09 -22.34 23.50
N SER A 592 57.22 -21.72 24.30
CA SER A 592 57.37 -21.70 25.77
C SER A 592 56.91 -22.99 26.47
N GLY A 593 56.47 -24.02 25.72
CA GLY A 593 56.00 -25.29 26.26
C GLY A 593 54.55 -25.29 26.76
N GLU A 594 53.77 -24.23 26.48
CA GLU A 594 52.35 -24.12 26.83
C GLU A 594 51.48 -24.43 25.61
N VAL A 595 50.58 -25.42 25.72
CA VAL A 595 49.59 -25.68 24.67
C VAL A 595 48.36 -24.80 24.90
N PRO A 596 48.00 -23.89 23.97
CA PRO A 596 46.82 -23.04 24.15
C PRO A 596 45.55 -23.88 24.28
N LYS A 597 44.61 -23.48 25.15
CA LYS A 597 43.37 -24.24 25.47
C LYS A 597 42.53 -24.60 24.24
N ALA A 598 42.63 -23.84 23.17
CA ALA A 598 41.90 -24.08 21.91
C ALA A 598 42.49 -25.22 21.07
N PHE A 599 43.72 -25.65 21.36
CA PHE A 599 44.43 -26.70 20.63
C PHE A 599 44.45 -28.00 21.42
N LYS A 600 44.36 -29.12 20.70
CA LYS A 600 44.45 -30.47 21.27
C LYS A 600 45.53 -31.26 20.56
N ALA A 601 46.36 -31.97 21.32
CA ALA A 601 47.30 -32.94 20.75
C ALA A 601 46.52 -34.07 20.07
N ALA A 602 46.88 -34.40 18.83
CA ALA A 602 46.24 -35.45 18.04
C ALA A 602 47.31 -36.21 17.22
N PRO A 603 47.04 -37.43 16.73
CA PRO A 603 48.01 -38.14 15.89
C PRO A 603 48.25 -37.37 14.58
N MET A 604 49.50 -37.30 14.15
CA MET A 604 49.89 -36.57 12.94
C MET A 604 49.29 -37.24 11.69
N PRO A 605 48.45 -36.53 10.91
CA PRO A 605 47.74 -37.12 9.76
C PRO A 605 48.59 -37.16 8.48
N LEU A 606 49.74 -36.47 8.48
CA LEU A 606 50.63 -36.32 7.34
C LEU A 606 51.93 -37.09 7.54
N GLY A 607 52.49 -37.64 6.46
CA GLY A 607 53.83 -38.23 6.51
C GLY A 607 54.88 -37.13 6.75
N LEU A 608 55.82 -37.37 7.65
CA LEU A 608 56.81 -36.37 8.09
C LEU A 608 57.66 -35.78 6.93
N ASN A 609 57.92 -36.56 5.88
CA ASN A 609 58.62 -36.11 4.66
C ASN A 609 57.81 -35.11 3.81
N THR A 610 56.52 -34.93 4.10
CA THR A 610 55.64 -33.95 3.43
C THR A 610 55.60 -32.58 4.14
N LEU A 611 56.14 -32.52 5.37
CA LEU A 611 56.20 -31.31 6.19
C LEU A 611 57.50 -30.56 6.00
N CYS A 612 58.63 -31.28 5.95
CA CYS A 612 59.94 -30.72 5.66
C CYS A 612 60.68 -31.57 4.63
N ASN A 613 61.12 -30.94 3.55
CA ASN A 613 62.05 -31.55 2.61
C ASN A 613 63.49 -31.32 3.11
N THR A 614 63.93 -32.13 4.05
CA THR A 614 65.31 -32.12 4.50
C THR A 614 66.17 -32.71 3.38
N ARG A 615 66.98 -31.88 2.73
CA ARG A 615 68.13 -32.37 1.94
C ARG A 615 68.96 -33.30 2.84
N ASP A 616 69.77 -34.22 2.29
CA ASP A 616 70.58 -35.24 3.00
C ASP A 616 71.50 -34.72 4.14
N MET A 617 71.45 -33.42 4.44
CA MET A 617 72.19 -32.69 5.47
C MET A 617 71.55 -32.64 6.86
N LEU A 618 70.23 -32.90 6.99
CA LEU A 618 69.50 -32.80 8.26
C LEU A 618 68.67 -34.06 8.49
N ALA A 619 68.71 -34.59 9.72
CA ALA A 619 67.93 -35.75 10.10
C ALA A 619 66.67 -35.35 10.86
N LEU A 620 65.54 -35.92 10.44
CA LEU A 620 64.24 -35.70 11.06
C LEU A 620 64.00 -36.75 12.14
N ASN A 621 63.78 -36.32 13.38
CA ASN A 621 63.42 -37.23 14.47
C ASN A 621 61.90 -37.46 14.45
N THR A 622 61.49 -38.66 14.06
CA THR A 622 60.09 -39.03 13.88
C THR A 622 59.36 -39.30 15.20
N GLU A 623 60.07 -39.75 16.23
CA GLU A 623 59.51 -40.12 17.54
C GLU A 623 59.14 -38.91 18.41
N ARG A 624 59.79 -37.77 18.16
CA ARG A 624 59.58 -36.52 18.92
C ARG A 624 58.67 -35.51 18.20
N SER A 625 58.01 -35.94 17.13
CA SER A 625 57.09 -35.09 16.38
C SER A 625 55.72 -34.98 17.06
N GLN A 626 55.11 -33.78 17.01
CA GLN A 626 53.84 -33.50 17.67
C GLN A 626 52.89 -32.79 16.72
N TRP A 627 51.59 -33.00 16.90
CA TRP A 627 50.55 -32.36 16.10
C TRP A 627 49.45 -31.80 17.00
N TYR A 628 49.15 -30.52 16.80
CA TYR A 628 48.15 -29.77 17.54
C TYR A 628 47.02 -29.35 16.61
N ALA A 629 45.84 -29.93 16.83
CA ALA A 629 44.63 -29.60 16.08
C ALA A 629 43.91 -28.40 16.72
N GLY A 630 43.68 -27.34 15.94
CA GLY A 630 43.01 -26.11 16.37
C GLY A 630 41.69 -25.85 15.64
N PRO A 631 40.92 -24.83 16.07
CA PRO A 631 39.60 -24.54 15.51
C PRO A 631 39.63 -24.01 14.07
N GLU A 632 40.68 -23.26 13.70
CA GLU A 632 40.81 -22.62 12.38
C GLU A 632 42.05 -23.07 11.60
N TYR A 633 43.10 -23.52 12.31
CA TYR A 633 44.35 -24.02 11.74
C TYR A 633 45.02 -25.00 12.70
N ASN A 634 45.97 -25.78 12.20
CA ASN A 634 46.71 -26.78 12.96
C ASN A 634 48.19 -26.41 13.06
N VAL A 635 48.91 -26.97 14.03
CA VAL A 635 50.37 -26.77 14.17
C VAL A 635 51.07 -28.12 14.24
N ALA A 636 52.03 -28.35 13.34
CA ALA A 636 52.97 -29.46 13.43
C ALA A 636 54.27 -28.99 14.08
N VAL A 637 54.82 -29.80 14.99
CA VAL A 637 56.14 -29.57 15.59
C VAL A 637 57.03 -30.75 15.22
N VAL A 638 58.15 -30.48 14.57
CA VAL A 638 59.12 -31.50 14.14
C VAL A 638 60.52 -31.15 14.62
N VAL A 639 61.33 -32.15 14.93
CA VAL A 639 62.70 -31.95 15.42
C VAL A 639 63.70 -32.30 14.34
N LEU A 640 64.59 -31.37 14.03
CA LEU A 640 65.68 -31.53 13.07
C LEU A 640 67.02 -31.59 13.80
N ARG A 641 67.88 -32.54 13.42
CA ARG A 641 69.24 -32.71 13.94
C ARG A 641 70.28 -32.52 12.85
N ASN A 642 71.33 -31.75 13.14
CA ASN A 642 72.50 -31.66 12.27
C ASN A 642 73.40 -32.89 12.44
N GLN A 643 73.52 -33.72 11.40
CA GLN A 643 74.37 -34.92 11.38
C GLN A 643 75.78 -34.68 10.83
N PHE A 644 76.10 -33.46 10.37
CA PHE A 644 77.35 -33.16 9.69
C PHE A 644 78.35 -32.49 10.63
N ASN A 645 79.65 -32.66 10.34
CA ASN A 645 80.72 -32.03 11.11
C ASN A 645 80.96 -30.55 10.76
N ARG A 646 79.93 -29.86 10.25
CA ARG A 646 79.94 -28.41 9.95
C ARG A 646 78.61 -27.79 10.37
N ASN A 647 78.58 -26.47 10.54
CA ASN A 647 77.34 -25.76 10.84
C ASN A 647 76.40 -25.80 9.62
N VAL A 648 75.13 -26.11 9.86
CA VAL A 648 74.08 -26.16 8.83
C VAL A 648 72.98 -25.20 9.22
N ARG A 649 72.49 -24.40 8.26
CA ARG A 649 71.32 -23.54 8.45
C ARG A 649 70.08 -24.27 7.96
N ILE A 650 69.02 -24.27 8.76
CA ILE A 650 67.68 -24.72 8.34
C ILE A 650 67.01 -23.56 7.58
N ASP A 651 66.54 -23.81 6.36
CA ASP A 651 65.74 -22.85 5.58
C ASP A 651 64.25 -23.10 5.85
N GLU A 652 63.55 -22.09 6.37
CA GLU A 652 62.12 -22.12 6.65
C GLU A 652 61.29 -22.56 5.43
N LYS A 653 61.77 -22.24 4.22
CA LYS A 653 61.12 -22.61 2.96
C LYS A 653 61.11 -24.12 2.72
N GLU A 654 62.13 -24.84 3.18
CA GLU A 654 62.23 -26.29 3.06
C GLU A 654 61.18 -27.00 3.92
N CYS A 655 60.65 -26.32 4.93
CA CYS A 655 59.56 -26.79 5.81
C CYS A 655 58.20 -26.15 5.49
N SER A 656 57.96 -25.78 4.23
CA SER A 656 56.72 -25.14 3.78
C SER A 656 56.08 -25.84 2.57
N ASN A 657 54.76 -25.88 2.55
CA ASN A 657 53.93 -26.41 1.45
C ASN A 657 52.73 -25.48 1.14
N SER A 658 51.88 -25.86 0.18
CA SER A 658 50.73 -25.04 -0.27
C SER A 658 49.67 -24.78 0.81
N GLN A 659 49.70 -25.53 1.92
CA GLN A 659 48.79 -25.38 3.05
C GLN A 659 49.45 -24.70 4.26
N THR A 660 50.74 -24.35 4.17
CA THR A 660 51.49 -23.73 5.25
C THR A 660 51.15 -22.24 5.38
N LEU A 661 50.86 -21.81 6.60
CA LEU A 661 50.55 -20.43 6.97
C LEU A 661 51.75 -19.70 7.54
N ALA A 662 52.56 -20.39 8.37
CA ALA A 662 53.78 -19.85 8.96
C ALA A 662 54.72 -20.97 9.40
N VAL A 663 56.03 -20.68 9.43
CA VAL A 663 57.08 -21.57 9.94
C VAL A 663 57.97 -20.77 10.89
N THR A 664 58.33 -21.36 12.04
CA THR A 664 59.32 -20.77 12.96
C THR A 664 60.21 -21.86 13.56
N LEU A 665 61.40 -21.46 14.01
CA LEU A 665 62.39 -22.36 14.59
C LEU A 665 62.78 -21.95 16.00
N TRP A 666 63.09 -22.94 16.83
CA TRP A 666 63.63 -22.75 18.17
C TRP A 666 64.73 -23.78 18.47
N PRO A 667 65.85 -23.42 19.12
CA PRO A 667 66.22 -22.07 19.58
C PRO A 667 66.91 -21.21 18.51
N ARG A 668 67.44 -21.80 17.43
CA ARG A 668 68.13 -21.08 16.34
C ARG A 668 68.12 -21.84 15.03
N ALA A 669 68.18 -21.12 13.91
CA ALA A 669 68.24 -21.71 12.57
C ALA A 669 69.62 -22.28 12.20
N TRP A 670 70.70 -21.83 12.85
CA TRP A 670 72.06 -22.35 12.65
C TRP A 670 72.39 -23.42 13.68
N LEU A 671 72.51 -24.66 13.23
CA LEU A 671 72.82 -25.81 14.07
C LEU A 671 74.31 -26.16 13.98
N LYS A 672 74.97 -26.27 15.13
CA LYS A 672 76.31 -26.88 15.23
C LYS A 672 76.22 -28.40 14.99
N PRO A 673 77.34 -29.08 14.67
CA PRO A 673 77.37 -30.54 14.57
C PRO A 673 76.72 -31.22 15.79
N GLY A 674 75.74 -32.08 15.55
CA GLY A 674 75.01 -32.82 16.59
C GLY A 674 73.89 -32.03 17.29
N GLU A 675 73.73 -30.74 17.03
CA GLU A 675 72.68 -29.89 17.62
C GLU A 675 71.31 -30.13 16.97
N GLU A 676 70.24 -29.92 17.75
CA GLU A 676 68.85 -30.07 17.34
C GLU A 676 68.08 -28.74 17.42
N ALA A 677 67.09 -28.57 16.54
CA ALA A 677 66.09 -27.49 16.63
C ALA A 677 64.69 -28.04 16.36
N GLU A 678 63.71 -27.42 17.02
CA GLU A 678 62.29 -27.61 16.76
C GLU A 678 61.82 -26.66 15.68
N VAL A 679 61.06 -27.19 14.71
CA VAL A 679 60.40 -26.43 13.66
C VAL A 679 58.90 -26.51 13.89
N PHE A 680 58.27 -25.36 14.10
CA PHE A 680 56.84 -25.22 14.28
C PHE A 680 56.21 -24.73 12.98
N ILE A 681 55.27 -25.50 12.44
CA ILE A 681 54.64 -25.27 11.13
C ILE A 681 53.14 -25.10 11.35
N ALA A 682 52.64 -23.87 11.20
CA ALA A 682 51.21 -23.59 11.24
C ALA A 682 50.60 -23.86 9.85
N MET A 683 49.51 -24.60 9.78
CA MET A 683 48.92 -25.12 8.54
C MET A 683 47.41 -24.96 8.52
N ARG A 684 46.83 -24.73 7.35
CA ARG A 684 45.37 -24.80 7.17
C ARG A 684 44.85 -26.20 7.54
N PRO A 685 43.58 -26.32 7.97
CA PRO A 685 43.01 -27.60 8.36
C PRO A 685 43.07 -28.56 7.18
N VAL A 686 43.73 -29.70 7.40
CA VAL A 686 43.83 -30.78 6.42
C VAL A 686 42.48 -31.49 6.43
N VAL A 687 41.55 -31.01 5.60
CA VAL A 687 40.34 -31.78 5.31
C VAL A 687 40.81 -33.02 4.57
N LYS A 688 40.48 -34.19 5.11
CA LYS A 688 40.69 -35.47 4.42
C LYS A 688 39.81 -35.41 3.18
N ASP A 689 40.36 -34.95 2.06
CA ASP A 689 39.64 -34.91 0.80
C ASP A 689 39.33 -36.37 0.42
N GLU A 690 38.09 -36.80 0.63
CA GLU A 690 37.57 -38.10 0.15
C GLU A 690 37.59 -38.23 -1.39
N HIS A 691 38.11 -37.22 -2.09
CA HIS A 691 38.16 -37.15 -3.55
C HIS A 691 39.57 -37.07 -4.15
N LEU A 692 40.65 -37.17 -3.36
CA LEU A 692 42.02 -37.22 -3.90
C LEU A 692 42.41 -38.58 -4.52
N SER A 693 41.51 -39.57 -4.54
CA SER A 693 41.72 -40.86 -5.22
C SER A 693 41.15 -40.93 -6.64
N VAL A 694 40.64 -39.83 -7.20
CA VAL A 694 40.29 -39.77 -8.63
C VAL A 694 41.43 -39.07 -9.38
N PRO A 695 42.35 -39.81 -10.01
CA PRO A 695 43.34 -39.18 -10.87
C PRO A 695 42.59 -38.53 -12.04
N ARG A 696 42.59 -37.19 -12.08
CA ARG A 696 42.18 -36.45 -13.27
C ARG A 696 43.24 -36.70 -14.35
N PRO A 697 42.90 -37.27 -15.52
CA PRO A 697 43.86 -37.37 -16.61
C PRO A 697 44.26 -35.96 -17.05
N SER A 698 45.56 -35.70 -17.12
CA SER A 698 46.12 -34.48 -17.70
C SER A 698 45.64 -34.35 -19.14
N LEU A 699 45.08 -33.18 -19.51
CA LEU A 699 44.72 -32.85 -20.89
C LEU A 699 45.93 -32.42 -21.74
N ILE A 700 47.13 -32.42 -21.15
CA ILE A 700 48.37 -32.16 -21.85
C ILE A 700 49.07 -33.51 -22.03
N SER A 701 48.97 -34.06 -23.24
CA SER A 701 49.82 -35.16 -23.69
C SER A 701 51.24 -34.63 -23.88
N PRO A 702 52.28 -35.25 -23.29
CA PRO A 702 53.64 -34.89 -23.64
C PRO A 702 53.87 -35.25 -25.11
N ALA A 703 54.47 -34.33 -25.87
CA ALA A 703 54.86 -34.57 -27.24
C ALA A 703 55.70 -35.85 -27.31
N GLN A 704 55.27 -36.81 -28.14
CA GLN A 704 56.03 -38.01 -28.41
C GLN A 704 57.41 -37.60 -28.92
N LYS A 705 58.42 -37.86 -28.09
CA LYS A 705 59.81 -37.73 -28.46
C LYS A 705 60.06 -38.83 -29.50
N ALA A 706 60.12 -38.44 -30.77
CA ALA A 706 60.64 -39.30 -31.81
C ALA A 706 62.07 -39.69 -31.40
N MET A 707 62.30 -40.97 -31.18
CA MET A 707 63.64 -41.54 -31.08
C MET A 707 63.93 -42.35 -32.35
N PRO A 708 65.22 -42.39 -32.76
CA PRO A 708 65.67 -42.75 -34.09
C PRO A 708 65.49 -44.21 -34.47
#